data_AF-A0A2M9G1C3-F1
#
_entry.id   AF-A0A2M9G1C3-F1
#
_cell.length_a   1.000
_cell.length_b   1.000
_cell.length_c   1.000
_cell.angle_alpha   90.00
_cell.angle_beta   90.00
_cell.angle_gamma   90.00
#
_symmetry.space_group_name_H-M   'P 1'
#
loop_
_entity.id
_entity.type
_entity.pdbx_description
1 polymer ?
#
loop_
_entity_poly.entity_id
_entity_poly.type
_entity_poly.pdbx_seq_one_letter_code
_entity_poly.pdbx_strand_id
1 'polypeptide(L)'
;MRAGRSTSWSSTATVWRISTAIAPRSGRRCWSGWMNAPWTEDTIQGVLAANRLREDGRPFLTLIEADGRERVFTYSELLERAECWAAHFAGHGIVQGDRVVVILRHSVDLYAAYIGALLLGAVPTMFAHPSPKLSEAVYFETIGTLLTGSRARALVTYDELAPKLTPLVNRIGSFEHLATPDDIDPEHRDHPAPSVAPDDAAFLQYSSGTTGLKKGVVISHRALLWQIRTYGETIGADERDTIVSWLPLYHDMGLIACFFLPLIRRCRLVAMSPFDWVQRPGLWLDAVTRHKGTLGWLPNFAYAFMARNAPEYDWELSSLRGVVNCSEPVTAAAHAAFLDRFRAHGFREDALAASYAMAEATYAVTSGGFGEPLRSVERDGRRLVSSGVVLPGTEVRILGDDGQVLPDGATGEIEILSHSLFREYDGNLEATAEALKDGRYLSGDLGCLLDGHLYVTGRKRDLIIIGGKNIYPHDIEALAEGVDGITPGRSVALGEADDAAGTQHLLVLAESDRPEADWAGLSETVRATVAAATEVSPRAVHIVPPRWLRKSTSGKLARSANLERYRAEFAPKPAAPAIAPATTLERVRQVVNGQILSAGRAEDHEPLIRSGRIDSFSIVNLVLEIERAFDIRLPESVAADPDALDTIAAIAATVERLKDGGIGGETAFDFGPDDVPMRADGPVALSSRRPGFWTWYYRFRLRTLGVRHGRGLRVLGPLLLRLEGNPRNLSIGDGVTIMPWADLKVRENGKITIGDGCAIDTMARLVAANDAEIRLGDRAQIAFSSIINAGENVTIGRDTATAGHCTIIASEHNYRGREPIMHQGYRHEPVLIGADVWLASNVLVTPGAKIGNGAVISARSTVTGTIPPYALAAGVPARVIGAR
;
A
#
# COMPACT_ATOMS: atom_id res chain seq x y z
N MET A 1 14.11 19.33 71.15
CA MET A 1 12.91 18.56 70.73
C MET A 1 12.49 19.03 69.31
N ARG A 2 11.50 18.40 68.66
CA ARG A 2 11.44 18.22 67.18
C ARG A 2 10.89 19.39 66.30
N ALA A 3 11.56 19.59 65.15
CA ALA A 3 11.09 19.73 63.74
C ALA A 3 10.00 20.74 63.24
N GLY A 4 10.20 21.28 62.02
CA GLY A 4 9.10 21.59 61.05
C GLY A 4 9.19 22.90 60.23
N ARG A 5 9.24 22.82 58.88
CA ARG A 5 9.23 23.92 57.86
C ARG A 5 8.99 23.32 56.44
N SER A 6 8.64 24.02 55.34
CA SER A 6 7.94 25.31 55.06
C SER A 6 7.83 25.53 53.52
N THR A 7 6.75 26.15 52.99
CA THR A 7 6.58 26.51 51.54
C THR A 7 6.00 27.93 51.34
N SER A 8 6.32 28.60 50.21
CA SER A 8 5.72 29.88 49.78
C SER A 8 5.91 30.14 48.27
N TRP A 9 5.21 31.14 47.71
CA TRP A 9 5.03 31.42 46.26
C TRP A 9 5.26 32.91 45.88
N SER A 10 5.42 33.16 44.57
CA SER A 10 4.91 34.30 43.74
C SER A 10 5.80 35.47 43.22
N SER A 11 5.75 35.60 41.88
CA SER A 11 5.47 36.81 41.05
C SER A 11 6.54 37.73 40.40
N THR A 12 6.26 38.03 39.11
CA THR A 12 6.49 39.25 38.27
C THR A 12 7.79 39.56 37.48
N ALA A 13 7.68 39.38 36.14
CA ALA A 13 7.97 40.29 34.99
C ALA A 13 9.37 40.90 34.68
N THR A 14 9.86 40.69 33.44
CA THR A 14 10.28 41.70 32.38
C THR A 14 11.21 41.07 31.31
N VAL A 15 11.28 41.64 30.09
CA VAL A 15 12.07 41.20 28.91
C VAL A 15 12.88 42.43 28.38
N TRP A 16 14.11 42.39 27.87
CA TRP A 16 14.63 41.70 26.67
C TRP A 16 16.19 41.75 26.59
N ARG A 17 16.87 40.68 26.11
CA ARG A 17 17.80 40.70 24.93
C ARG A 17 18.52 39.37 24.68
N ILE A 18 18.96 39.21 23.42
CA ILE A 18 19.53 37.98 22.81
C ILE A 18 21.06 37.91 23.03
N SER A 19 21.58 36.69 23.27
CA SER A 19 22.97 36.33 22.96
C SER A 19 23.09 34.85 22.61
N THR A 20 23.77 34.59 21.49
CA THR A 20 24.00 33.30 20.82
C THR A 20 24.77 32.27 21.67
N ALA A 21 24.23 31.06 21.83
CA ALA A 21 24.96 29.77 21.82
C ALA A 21 24.02 28.58 22.11
N ILE A 22 23.61 27.82 21.08
CA ILE A 22 23.01 26.49 21.29
C ILE A 22 24.13 25.45 21.22
N ALA A 23 24.59 25.00 22.40
CA ALA A 23 25.41 23.80 22.53
C ALA A 23 24.51 22.56 22.69
N PRO A 24 24.80 21.41 22.05
CA PRO A 24 23.94 20.24 22.10
C PRO A 24 23.97 19.58 23.49
N ARG A 25 22.80 19.40 24.11
CA ARG A 25 22.67 18.66 25.37
C ARG A 25 22.67 17.15 25.11
N SER A 26 23.84 16.53 25.27
CA SER A 26 24.02 15.08 25.33
C SER A 26 23.26 14.46 26.52
N GLY A 27 22.60 13.30 26.35
CA GLY A 27 22.04 12.62 27.52
C GLY A 27 21.10 11.43 27.39
N ARG A 28 21.13 10.62 26.31
CA ARG A 28 20.59 9.24 26.28
C ARG A 28 21.01 8.53 24.98
N ARG A 29 22.12 7.78 25.03
CA ARG A 29 22.44 6.79 23.97
C ARG A 29 21.53 5.58 24.19
N CYS A 30 20.61 5.34 23.26
CA CYS A 30 19.93 4.05 23.18
C CYS A 30 20.94 2.98 22.71
N TRP A 31 20.69 1.71 23.03
CA TRP A 31 21.59 0.61 22.70
C TRP A 31 21.67 0.39 21.18
N SER A 32 22.86 0.58 20.58
CA SER A 32 23.12 0.38 19.15
C SER A 32 24.28 -0.62 18.91
N GLY A 33 24.33 -1.70 19.69
CA GLY A 33 25.44 -2.66 19.68
C GLY A 33 25.58 -3.54 18.42
N TRP A 34 24.53 -3.61 17.59
CA TRP A 34 24.49 -4.41 16.35
C TRP A 34 24.15 -3.57 15.10
N MET A 35 24.09 -2.24 15.21
CA MET A 35 23.68 -1.32 14.12
C MET A 35 24.82 -0.40 13.65
N ASN A 36 26.07 -0.89 13.72
CA ASN A 36 27.29 -0.11 13.45
C ASN A 36 28.13 -0.62 12.26
N ALA A 37 27.61 -1.55 11.44
CA ALA A 37 28.00 -1.58 10.04
C ALA A 37 27.30 -0.39 9.35
N PRO A 38 27.98 0.41 8.52
CA PRO A 38 27.30 1.46 7.77
C PRO A 38 26.35 0.80 6.78
N TRP A 39 25.05 1.13 6.84
CA TRP A 39 23.99 0.57 5.97
C TRP A 39 24.28 0.69 4.45
N THR A 40 25.27 1.51 4.07
CA THR A 40 25.77 1.65 2.69
C THR A 40 26.62 0.47 2.21
N GLU A 41 27.01 -0.46 3.10
CA GLU A 41 27.71 -1.71 2.78
C GLU A 41 26.80 -2.95 2.87
N ASP A 42 25.52 -2.77 3.19
CA ASP A 42 24.51 -3.84 3.27
C ASP A 42 23.71 -3.94 1.95
N THR A 43 22.94 -5.02 1.80
CA THR A 43 22.06 -5.26 0.66
C THR A 43 20.60 -5.40 1.11
N ILE A 44 19.64 -5.36 0.18
CA ILE A 44 18.23 -5.49 0.57
C ILE A 44 17.98 -6.84 1.25
N GLN A 45 18.62 -7.91 0.77
CA GLN A 45 18.51 -9.26 1.31
C GLN A 45 19.01 -9.32 2.76
N GLY A 46 20.14 -8.67 3.07
CA GLY A 46 20.66 -8.54 4.44
C GLY A 46 19.69 -7.80 5.37
N VAL A 47 19.10 -6.70 4.90
CA VAL A 47 18.09 -5.92 5.64
C VAL A 47 16.80 -6.72 5.86
N LEU A 48 16.31 -7.46 4.86
CA LEU A 48 15.12 -8.34 4.99
C LEU A 48 15.36 -9.44 6.04
N ALA A 49 16.52 -10.11 5.97
CA ALA A 49 16.90 -11.14 6.93
C ALA A 49 17.02 -10.59 8.36
N ALA A 50 17.67 -9.42 8.53
CA ALA A 50 17.79 -8.74 9.81
C ALA A 50 16.42 -8.28 10.37
N ASN A 51 15.49 -7.88 9.50
CA ASN A 51 14.13 -7.52 9.90
C ASN A 51 13.30 -8.73 10.32
N ARG A 52 13.41 -9.87 9.63
CA ARG A 52 12.78 -11.15 10.02
C ARG A 52 13.20 -11.59 11.42
N LEU A 53 14.49 -11.47 11.75
CA LEU A 53 15.02 -11.77 13.09
C LEU A 53 14.49 -10.85 14.21
N ARG A 54 13.92 -9.70 13.86
CA ARG A 54 13.37 -8.71 14.81
C ARG A 54 11.84 -8.74 14.85
N GLU A 55 11.21 -9.64 14.11
CA GLU A 55 9.76 -9.74 14.01
C GLU A 55 9.09 -10.16 15.32
N ASP A 56 7.87 -9.68 15.52
CA ASP A 56 7.04 -9.88 16.71
C ASP A 56 5.61 -10.32 16.38
N GLY A 57 5.38 -10.81 15.15
CA GLY A 57 4.09 -11.30 14.68
C GLY A 57 3.01 -10.23 14.49
N ARG A 58 3.37 -8.93 14.55
CA ARG A 58 2.43 -7.85 14.21
C ARG A 58 2.05 -7.90 12.72
N PRO A 59 0.79 -7.56 12.36
CA PRO A 59 0.39 -7.34 10.97
C PRO A 59 1.35 -6.40 10.24
N PHE A 60 1.97 -6.88 9.16
CA PHE A 60 2.83 -6.08 8.30
C PHE A 60 2.04 -5.58 7.08
N LEU A 61 1.53 -6.49 6.26
CA LEU A 61 0.75 -6.19 5.07
C LEU A 61 -0.73 -6.51 5.33
N THR A 62 -1.63 -5.61 4.95
CA THR A 62 -3.07 -5.84 4.93
C THR A 62 -3.57 -5.49 3.53
N LEU A 63 -3.97 -6.51 2.76
CA LEU A 63 -4.58 -6.32 1.44
C LEU A 63 -6.09 -6.23 1.60
N ILE A 64 -6.68 -5.15 1.09
CA ILE A 64 -8.13 -5.01 0.96
C ILE A 64 -8.52 -5.48 -0.45
N GLU A 65 -9.34 -6.52 -0.52
CA GLU A 65 -9.84 -7.09 -1.77
C GLU A 65 -11.10 -6.34 -2.27
N ALA A 66 -11.50 -6.58 -3.52
CA ALA A 66 -12.61 -5.87 -4.17
C ALA A 66 -13.93 -5.97 -3.39
N ASP A 67 -14.25 -7.11 -2.77
CA ASP A 67 -15.45 -7.27 -1.95
C ASP A 67 -15.34 -6.67 -0.52
N GLY A 68 -14.20 -6.04 -0.19
CA GLY A 68 -13.92 -5.45 1.12
C GLY A 68 -13.39 -6.44 2.16
N ARG A 69 -13.13 -7.71 1.81
CA ARG A 69 -12.41 -8.63 2.69
C ARG A 69 -10.95 -8.18 2.86
N GLU A 70 -10.41 -8.39 4.05
CA GLU A 70 -9.03 -8.05 4.39
C GLU A 70 -8.20 -9.32 4.56
N ARG A 71 -7.10 -9.44 3.80
CA ARG A 71 -6.07 -10.48 4.01
C ARG A 71 -4.87 -9.86 4.68
N VAL A 72 -4.51 -10.40 5.84
CA VAL A 72 -3.42 -9.90 6.68
C VAL A 72 -2.25 -10.86 6.62
N PHE A 73 -1.05 -10.32 6.41
CA PHE A 73 0.21 -11.04 6.42
C PHE A 73 1.17 -10.35 7.39
N THR A 74 1.86 -11.16 8.18
CA THR A 74 3.05 -10.78 8.94
C THR A 74 4.24 -10.58 8.00
N TYR A 75 5.38 -10.13 8.54
CA TYR A 75 6.58 -9.92 7.75
C TYR A 75 7.19 -11.25 7.30
N SER A 76 7.20 -12.27 8.18
CA SER A 76 7.65 -13.62 7.84
C SER A 76 6.73 -14.30 6.83
N GLU A 77 5.40 -14.18 6.92
CA GLU A 77 4.51 -14.81 5.93
C GLU A 77 4.73 -14.23 4.51
N LEU A 78 4.98 -12.92 4.40
CA LEU A 78 5.34 -12.31 3.12
C LEU A 78 6.72 -12.79 2.63
N LEU A 79 7.72 -12.85 3.50
CA LEU A 79 9.05 -13.35 3.14
C LEU A 79 9.03 -14.84 2.80
N GLU A 80 8.24 -15.65 3.47
CA GLU A 80 8.12 -17.09 3.21
C GLU A 80 7.47 -17.36 1.85
N ARG A 81 6.43 -16.60 1.47
CA ARG A 81 5.90 -16.67 0.11
C ARG A 81 6.92 -16.17 -0.91
N ALA A 82 7.75 -15.18 -0.56
CA ALA A 82 8.84 -14.72 -1.43
C ALA A 82 9.97 -15.75 -1.57
N GLU A 83 10.28 -16.51 -0.51
CA GLU A 83 11.22 -17.64 -0.54
C GLU A 83 10.71 -18.76 -1.46
N CYS A 84 9.39 -19.02 -1.51
CA CYS A 84 8.80 -19.90 -2.52
C CYS A 84 9.03 -19.39 -3.96
N TRP A 85 8.80 -18.10 -4.22
CA TRP A 85 9.08 -17.50 -5.52
C TRP A 85 10.57 -17.56 -5.89
N ALA A 86 11.47 -17.31 -4.92
CA ALA A 86 12.92 -17.42 -5.13
C ALA A 86 13.36 -18.86 -5.47
N ALA A 87 12.82 -19.85 -4.77
CA ALA A 87 13.06 -21.27 -5.03
C ALA A 87 12.53 -21.69 -6.42
N HIS A 88 11.33 -21.23 -6.78
CA HIS A 88 10.74 -21.47 -8.10
C HIS A 88 11.59 -20.89 -9.23
N PHE A 89 12.05 -19.64 -9.10
CA PHE A 89 12.95 -19.02 -10.08
C PHE A 89 14.28 -19.79 -10.20
N ALA A 90 14.89 -20.19 -9.08
CA ALA A 90 16.13 -20.97 -9.07
C ALA A 90 15.95 -22.34 -9.74
N GLY A 91 14.83 -23.04 -9.47
CA GLY A 91 14.47 -24.31 -10.11
C GLY A 91 14.29 -24.21 -11.62
N HIS A 92 13.95 -23.03 -12.14
CA HIS A 92 13.81 -22.73 -13.56
C HIS A 92 15.03 -22.03 -14.18
N GLY A 93 16.21 -22.13 -13.54
CA GLY A 93 17.48 -21.69 -14.12
C GLY A 93 17.75 -20.19 -14.09
N ILE A 94 16.93 -19.41 -13.38
CA ILE A 94 17.17 -18.00 -13.09
C ILE A 94 18.28 -17.88 -12.05
N VAL A 95 19.21 -16.95 -12.27
CA VAL A 95 20.39 -16.73 -11.44
C VAL A 95 20.55 -15.24 -11.07
N GLN A 96 21.49 -14.96 -10.18
CA GLN A 96 21.84 -13.58 -9.79
C GLN A 96 22.15 -12.71 -11.03
N GLY A 97 21.60 -11.49 -11.04
CA GLY A 97 21.76 -10.52 -12.13
C GLY A 97 20.79 -10.69 -13.31
N ASP A 98 20.07 -11.81 -13.42
CA ASP A 98 18.98 -11.96 -14.37
C ASP A 98 17.82 -11.03 -14.04
N ARG A 99 16.96 -10.78 -15.02
CA ARG A 99 15.81 -9.88 -14.84
C ARG A 99 14.52 -10.67 -14.81
N VAL A 100 13.64 -10.26 -13.90
CA VAL A 100 12.31 -10.82 -13.69
C VAL A 100 11.28 -9.71 -13.92
N VAL A 101 10.41 -9.89 -14.90
CA VAL A 101 9.28 -8.96 -15.12
C VAL A 101 8.08 -9.47 -14.33
N VAL A 102 7.42 -8.61 -13.56
CA VAL A 102 6.19 -8.93 -12.83
C VAL A 102 5.02 -8.12 -13.40
N ILE A 103 3.98 -8.83 -13.86
CA ILE A 103 2.72 -8.29 -14.40
C ILE A 103 1.55 -8.94 -13.65
N LEU A 104 1.40 -8.58 -12.37
CA LEU A 104 0.34 -9.10 -11.51
C LEU A 104 -0.70 -8.02 -11.19
N ARG A 105 -1.95 -8.47 -10.98
CA ARG A 105 -2.98 -7.69 -10.28
C ARG A 105 -2.58 -7.52 -8.81
N HIS A 106 -3.31 -6.68 -8.08
CA HIS A 106 -3.04 -6.49 -6.64
C HIS A 106 -3.30 -7.79 -5.85
N SER A 107 -2.24 -8.41 -5.35
CA SER A 107 -2.27 -9.69 -4.61
C SER A 107 -1.02 -9.80 -3.72
N VAL A 108 -0.96 -10.80 -2.84
CA VAL A 108 0.27 -11.05 -2.06
C VAL A 108 1.45 -11.42 -2.96
N ASP A 109 1.19 -12.12 -4.06
CA ASP A 109 2.19 -12.55 -5.03
C ASP A 109 2.81 -11.38 -5.83
N LEU A 110 2.09 -10.27 -6.01
CA LEU A 110 2.70 -9.04 -6.57
C LEU A 110 3.87 -8.56 -5.72
N TYR A 111 3.75 -8.65 -4.40
CA TYR A 111 4.83 -8.32 -3.46
C TYR A 111 5.84 -9.46 -3.35
N ALA A 112 5.37 -10.69 -3.19
CA ALA A 112 6.21 -11.85 -2.92
C ALA A 112 7.08 -12.27 -4.11
N ALA A 113 6.56 -12.24 -5.35
CA ALA A 113 7.36 -12.52 -6.55
C ALA A 113 8.49 -11.51 -6.73
N TYR A 114 8.19 -10.23 -6.47
CA TYR A 114 9.17 -9.16 -6.54
C TYR A 114 10.26 -9.30 -5.47
N ILE A 115 9.89 -9.63 -4.22
CA ILE A 115 10.86 -9.93 -3.16
C ILE A 115 11.62 -11.22 -3.46
N GLY A 116 10.99 -12.26 -4.02
CA GLY A 116 11.65 -13.52 -4.36
C GLY A 116 12.75 -13.36 -5.39
N ALA A 117 12.54 -12.50 -6.40
CA ALA A 117 13.59 -12.10 -7.33
C ALA A 117 14.75 -11.41 -6.59
N LEU A 118 14.48 -10.48 -5.66
CA LEU A 118 15.51 -9.86 -4.83
C LEU A 118 16.25 -10.89 -3.97
N LEU A 119 15.55 -11.84 -3.32
CA LEU A 119 16.14 -12.88 -2.48
C LEU A 119 17.06 -13.83 -3.26
N LEU A 120 16.79 -14.03 -4.56
CA LEU A 120 17.66 -14.78 -5.48
C LEU A 120 18.82 -13.93 -6.04
N GLY A 121 18.84 -12.63 -5.79
CA GLY A 121 19.80 -11.68 -6.38
C GLY A 121 19.51 -11.34 -7.84
N ALA A 122 18.31 -11.66 -8.33
CA ALA A 122 17.81 -11.20 -9.62
C ALA A 122 17.31 -9.74 -9.52
N VAL A 123 17.14 -9.09 -10.67
CA VAL A 123 16.81 -7.67 -10.84
C VAL A 123 15.35 -7.55 -11.31
N PRO A 124 14.37 -7.44 -10.41
CA PRO A 124 12.97 -7.34 -10.80
C PRO A 124 12.60 -5.99 -11.42
N THR A 125 11.49 -6.00 -12.17
CA THR A 125 10.74 -4.82 -12.64
C THR A 125 9.26 -5.14 -12.62
N MET A 126 8.40 -4.13 -12.42
CA MET A 126 6.96 -4.26 -12.57
C MET A 126 6.48 -3.55 -13.83
N PHE A 127 5.57 -4.16 -14.58
CA PHE A 127 4.80 -3.49 -15.63
C PHE A 127 3.31 -3.50 -15.28
N ALA A 128 2.57 -2.53 -15.82
CA ALA A 128 1.12 -2.48 -15.68
C ALA A 128 0.49 -3.70 -16.38
N HIS A 129 -0.50 -4.31 -15.72
CA HIS A 129 -1.37 -5.31 -16.35
C HIS A 129 -2.40 -4.62 -17.28
N PRO A 130 -3.12 -5.37 -18.15
CA PRO A 130 -4.15 -4.80 -19.01
C PRO A 130 -5.18 -4.00 -18.20
N SER A 131 -5.50 -2.81 -18.70
CA SER A 131 -6.61 -1.98 -18.22
C SER A 131 -7.77 -2.06 -19.22
N PRO A 132 -9.03 -2.09 -18.78
CA PRO A 132 -10.20 -2.04 -19.68
C PRO A 132 -10.24 -0.83 -20.63
N LYS A 133 -9.42 0.20 -20.37
CA LYS A 133 -9.29 1.41 -21.21
C LYS A 133 -8.48 1.20 -22.47
N LEU A 134 -7.43 0.37 -22.41
CA LEU A 134 -6.44 0.27 -23.48
C LEU A 134 -6.89 -0.82 -24.46
N SER A 135 -6.83 -0.54 -25.76
CA SER A 135 -7.05 -1.56 -26.78
C SER A 135 -6.14 -2.77 -26.52
N GLU A 136 -6.71 -3.98 -26.51
CA GLU A 136 -5.95 -5.20 -26.22
C GLU A 136 -4.75 -5.35 -27.18
N ALA A 137 -4.92 -4.97 -28.45
CA ALA A 137 -3.85 -4.95 -29.44
C ALA A 137 -2.72 -3.96 -29.06
N VAL A 138 -3.07 -2.73 -28.67
CA VAL A 138 -2.11 -1.69 -28.25
C VAL A 138 -1.40 -2.08 -26.95
N TYR A 139 -2.12 -2.70 -26.01
CA TYR A 139 -1.50 -3.27 -24.81
C TYR A 139 -0.43 -4.31 -25.19
N PHE A 140 -0.75 -5.27 -26.06
CA PHE A 140 0.19 -6.31 -26.43
C PHE A 140 1.37 -5.81 -27.28
N GLU A 141 1.18 -4.78 -28.10
CA GLU A 141 2.27 -4.09 -28.82
C GLU A 141 3.20 -3.32 -27.85
N THR A 142 2.61 -2.54 -26.94
CA THR A 142 3.34 -1.77 -25.94
C THR A 142 4.11 -2.69 -25.00
N ILE A 143 3.44 -3.69 -24.42
CA ILE A 143 4.09 -4.64 -23.51
C ILE A 143 5.09 -5.51 -24.26
N GLY A 144 4.87 -5.86 -25.53
CA GLY A 144 5.84 -6.58 -26.35
C GLY A 144 7.13 -5.80 -26.55
N THR A 145 7.02 -4.48 -26.80
CA THR A 145 8.16 -3.57 -26.88
C THR A 145 8.92 -3.49 -25.55
N LEU A 146 8.19 -3.39 -24.43
CA LEU A 146 8.78 -3.34 -23.08
C LEU A 146 9.44 -4.67 -22.67
N LEU A 147 8.79 -5.81 -22.93
CA LEU A 147 9.33 -7.15 -22.68
C LEU A 147 10.60 -7.39 -23.51
N THR A 148 10.60 -7.01 -24.79
CA THR A 148 11.79 -7.09 -25.66
C THR A 148 12.92 -6.22 -25.12
N GLY A 149 12.65 -4.95 -24.80
CA GLY A 149 13.65 -4.04 -24.22
C GLY A 149 14.13 -4.48 -22.83
N SER A 150 13.30 -5.18 -22.06
CA SER A 150 13.64 -5.67 -20.72
C SER A 150 14.73 -6.71 -20.70
N ARG A 151 14.90 -7.50 -21.78
CA ARG A 151 15.87 -8.61 -21.85
C ARG A 151 15.76 -9.57 -20.65
N ALA A 152 14.53 -9.78 -20.17
CA ALA A 152 14.25 -10.63 -19.02
C ALA A 152 14.24 -12.12 -19.38
N ARG A 153 14.65 -12.94 -18.39
CA ARG A 153 14.63 -14.42 -18.47
C ARG A 153 13.39 -15.03 -17.81
N ALA A 154 12.76 -14.33 -16.87
CA ALA A 154 11.49 -14.75 -16.26
C ALA A 154 10.40 -13.68 -16.39
N LEU A 155 9.17 -14.15 -16.59
CA LEU A 155 7.94 -13.36 -16.54
C LEU A 155 6.97 -13.96 -15.53
N VAL A 156 6.51 -13.15 -14.58
CA VAL A 156 5.42 -13.49 -13.67
C VAL A 156 4.15 -12.78 -14.12
N THR A 157 3.07 -13.53 -14.25
CA THR A 157 1.74 -13.04 -14.68
C THR A 157 0.65 -13.83 -13.96
N TYR A 158 -0.62 -13.50 -14.17
CA TYR A 158 -1.77 -14.27 -13.67
C TYR A 158 -2.38 -15.14 -14.78
N ASP A 159 -3.18 -16.13 -14.39
CA ASP A 159 -3.62 -17.25 -15.22
C ASP A 159 -4.43 -16.83 -16.45
N GLU A 160 -5.31 -15.83 -16.34
CA GLU A 160 -6.09 -15.38 -17.50
C GLU A 160 -5.26 -14.59 -18.54
N LEU A 161 -4.06 -14.13 -18.17
CA LEU A 161 -3.15 -13.38 -19.04
C LEU A 161 -1.98 -14.24 -19.56
N ALA A 162 -1.57 -15.28 -18.83
CA ALA A 162 -0.50 -16.19 -19.23
C ALA A 162 -0.68 -16.75 -20.66
N PRO A 163 -1.82 -17.36 -21.07
CA PRO A 163 -2.02 -17.87 -22.43
C PRO A 163 -1.91 -16.80 -23.53
N LYS A 164 -2.20 -15.53 -23.20
CA LYS A 164 -2.11 -14.41 -24.15
C LYS A 164 -0.69 -13.89 -24.30
N LEU A 165 0.13 -13.96 -23.23
CA LEU A 165 1.53 -13.57 -23.26
C LEU A 165 2.46 -14.67 -23.82
N THR A 166 2.15 -15.96 -23.65
CA THR A 166 2.99 -17.06 -24.14
C THR A 166 3.41 -16.94 -25.63
N PRO A 167 2.52 -16.62 -26.61
CA PRO A 167 2.92 -16.46 -28.02
C PRO A 167 3.83 -15.25 -28.29
N LEU A 168 3.80 -14.23 -27.42
CA LEU A 168 4.66 -13.05 -27.49
C LEU A 168 6.03 -13.35 -26.86
N VAL A 169 6.02 -13.98 -25.69
CA VAL A 169 7.21 -14.42 -24.94
C VAL A 169 8.05 -15.41 -25.76
N ASN A 170 7.42 -16.43 -26.35
CA ASN A 170 8.08 -17.40 -27.23
C ASN A 170 8.70 -16.75 -28.49
N ARG A 171 8.17 -15.62 -28.95
CA ARG A 171 8.69 -14.87 -30.10
C ARG A 171 9.89 -13.99 -29.75
N ILE A 172 9.91 -13.45 -28.52
CA ILE A 172 11.03 -12.65 -28.00
C ILE A 172 12.24 -13.56 -27.71
N GLY A 173 12.01 -14.77 -27.18
CA GLY A 173 13.04 -15.80 -27.03
C GLY A 173 14.11 -15.54 -25.96
N SER A 174 14.07 -14.40 -25.25
CA SER A 174 14.94 -14.14 -24.09
C SER A 174 14.44 -14.79 -22.80
N PHE A 175 13.15 -15.14 -22.75
CA PHE A 175 12.49 -15.73 -21.60
C PHE A 175 12.67 -17.24 -21.60
N GLU A 176 13.11 -17.77 -20.47
CA GLU A 176 13.20 -19.20 -20.20
C GLU A 176 12.02 -19.71 -19.39
N HIS A 177 11.37 -18.80 -18.63
CA HIS A 177 10.23 -19.16 -17.81
C HIS A 177 9.12 -18.10 -17.79
N LEU A 178 7.87 -18.58 -17.79
CA LEU A 178 6.66 -17.82 -17.52
C LEU A 178 5.93 -18.55 -16.39
N ALA A 179 5.64 -17.84 -15.29
CA ALA A 179 4.99 -18.37 -14.10
C ALA A 179 3.70 -17.63 -13.76
N THR A 180 2.77 -18.32 -13.12
CA THR A 180 1.63 -17.76 -12.38
C THR A 180 1.69 -18.12 -10.89
N PRO A 181 0.91 -17.48 -9.99
CA PRO A 181 0.90 -17.82 -8.58
C PRO A 181 0.55 -19.28 -8.27
N ASP A 182 -0.20 -19.94 -9.15
CA ASP A 182 -0.64 -21.34 -9.01
C ASP A 182 0.47 -22.34 -9.39
N ASP A 183 1.49 -21.92 -10.15
CA ASP A 183 2.69 -22.74 -10.44
C ASP A 183 3.61 -22.90 -9.20
N ILE A 184 3.42 -22.07 -8.16
CA ILE A 184 4.38 -21.89 -7.07
C ILE A 184 4.07 -22.79 -5.87
N ASP A 185 4.85 -23.86 -5.74
CA ASP A 185 4.86 -24.75 -4.58
C ASP A 185 5.03 -23.96 -3.26
N PRO A 186 4.04 -23.99 -2.34
CA PRO A 186 4.10 -23.26 -1.07
C PRO A 186 4.98 -23.92 0.00
N GLU A 187 5.38 -25.18 -0.22
CA GLU A 187 6.26 -25.95 0.67
C GLU A 187 7.74 -25.84 0.24
N HIS A 188 8.01 -25.69 -1.07
CA HIS A 188 9.38 -25.52 -1.57
C HIS A 188 9.88 -24.08 -1.42
N ARG A 189 10.96 -23.91 -0.64
CA ARG A 189 11.57 -22.61 -0.28
C ARG A 189 13.10 -22.61 -0.37
N ASP A 190 13.69 -23.71 -0.83
CA ASP A 190 15.14 -23.86 -0.88
C ASP A 190 15.68 -23.14 -2.13
N HIS A 191 16.52 -22.13 -1.91
CA HIS A 191 17.12 -21.33 -2.96
C HIS A 191 18.57 -20.99 -2.60
N PRO A 192 19.47 -20.79 -3.58
CA PRO A 192 20.82 -20.36 -3.28
C PRO A 192 20.80 -18.99 -2.61
N ALA A 193 21.71 -18.78 -1.65
CA ALA A 193 21.99 -17.46 -1.11
C ALA A 193 22.78 -16.63 -2.16
N PRO A 194 22.33 -15.43 -2.55
CA PRO A 194 23.01 -14.64 -3.57
C PRO A 194 24.30 -14.01 -3.02
N SER A 195 25.25 -13.75 -3.92
CA SER A 195 26.50 -13.05 -3.64
C SER A 195 26.48 -11.66 -4.29
N VAL A 196 25.47 -10.85 -3.95
CA VAL A 196 25.30 -9.47 -4.43
C VAL A 196 26.14 -8.47 -3.65
N ALA A 197 26.68 -7.47 -4.33
CA ALA A 197 27.32 -6.30 -3.75
C ALA A 197 26.33 -5.12 -3.60
N PRO A 198 26.57 -4.14 -2.70
CA PRO A 198 25.72 -2.96 -2.55
C PRO A 198 25.54 -2.12 -3.83
N ASP A 199 26.49 -2.18 -4.77
CA ASP A 199 26.46 -1.46 -6.04
C ASP A 199 25.89 -2.25 -7.23
N ASP A 200 25.55 -3.52 -7.00
CA ASP A 200 24.77 -4.29 -7.96
C ASP A 200 23.36 -3.72 -8.08
N ALA A 201 22.72 -3.97 -9.23
CA ALA A 201 21.37 -3.51 -9.48
C ALA A 201 20.39 -4.25 -8.56
N ALA A 202 19.64 -3.51 -7.75
CA ALA A 202 18.55 -4.05 -6.95
C ALA A 202 17.30 -4.24 -7.82
N PHE A 203 16.95 -3.27 -8.66
CA PHE A 203 15.78 -3.33 -9.53
C PHE A 203 15.89 -2.37 -10.71
N LEU A 204 15.01 -2.57 -11.70
CA LEU A 204 14.76 -1.62 -12.78
C LEU A 204 13.42 -0.91 -12.52
N GLN A 205 13.42 0.42 -12.58
CA GLN A 205 12.20 1.21 -12.63
C GLN A 205 12.04 1.79 -14.04
N TYR A 206 11.01 1.39 -14.77
CA TYR A 206 10.77 1.96 -16.09
C TYR A 206 10.13 3.33 -15.97
N SER A 207 10.78 4.33 -16.55
CA SER A 207 10.23 5.67 -16.71
C SER A 207 8.98 5.65 -17.60
N SER A 208 8.04 6.54 -17.32
CA SER A 208 6.68 6.56 -17.88
C SER A 208 6.55 7.04 -19.34
N GLY A 209 7.60 7.01 -20.16
CA GLY A 209 7.55 7.38 -21.58
C GLY A 209 6.53 6.55 -22.37
N THR A 210 5.74 7.16 -23.26
CA THR A 210 4.66 6.45 -23.95
C THR A 210 5.02 5.99 -25.38
N THR A 211 5.92 6.64 -26.12
CA THR A 211 6.39 6.13 -27.45
C THR A 211 7.90 6.12 -27.68
N GLY A 212 8.71 6.66 -26.76
CA GLY A 212 10.12 6.24 -26.65
C GLY A 212 10.21 4.91 -25.91
N LEU A 213 11.19 4.05 -26.24
CA LEU A 213 11.57 2.90 -25.40
C LEU A 213 11.74 3.38 -23.96
N LYS A 214 10.79 3.03 -23.08
CA LYS A 214 10.80 3.46 -21.67
C LYS A 214 12.17 3.17 -21.09
N LYS A 215 12.87 4.22 -20.64
CA LYS A 215 14.22 4.04 -20.10
C LYS A 215 14.09 3.26 -18.79
N GLY A 216 14.71 2.09 -18.71
CA GLY A 216 14.85 1.33 -17.47
C GLY A 216 15.89 2.03 -16.60
N VAL A 217 15.44 2.68 -15.52
CA VAL A 217 16.30 3.34 -14.53
C VAL A 217 16.89 2.25 -13.62
N VAL A 218 18.21 2.07 -13.65
CA VAL A 218 18.90 1.06 -12.83
C VAL A 218 19.14 1.61 -11.43
N ILE A 219 18.48 1.04 -10.42
CA ILE A 219 18.68 1.42 -9.00
C ILE A 219 19.52 0.35 -8.31
N SER A 220 20.59 0.74 -7.62
CA SER A 220 21.43 -0.18 -6.84
C SER A 220 20.87 -0.42 -5.43
N HIS A 221 21.33 -1.48 -4.76
CA HIS A 221 20.96 -1.72 -3.36
C HIS A 221 21.35 -0.54 -2.46
N ARG A 222 22.54 0.04 -2.67
CA ARG A 222 23.05 1.20 -1.93
C ARG A 222 22.19 2.45 -2.15
N ALA A 223 21.77 2.73 -3.38
CA ALA A 223 20.89 3.87 -3.68
C ALA A 223 19.52 3.73 -3.01
N LEU A 224 18.92 2.53 -3.07
CA LEU A 224 17.66 2.20 -2.39
C LEU A 224 17.77 2.36 -0.88
N LEU A 225 18.75 1.73 -0.24
CA LEU A 225 18.90 1.76 1.22
C LEU A 225 19.23 3.16 1.73
N TRP A 226 20.01 3.95 0.98
CA TRP A 226 20.24 5.36 1.29
C TRP A 226 18.95 6.16 1.18
N GLN A 227 18.18 6.01 0.09
CA GLN A 227 16.93 6.75 -0.12
C GLN A 227 15.93 6.49 1.01
N ILE A 228 15.68 5.22 1.34
CA ILE A 228 14.71 4.84 2.37
C ILE A 228 15.17 5.29 3.76
N ARG A 229 16.47 5.25 4.04
CA ARG A 229 17.01 5.77 5.29
C ARG A 229 16.84 7.30 5.38
N THR A 230 17.37 8.05 4.42
CA THR A 230 17.37 9.52 4.44
C THR A 230 15.95 10.08 4.44
N TYR A 231 15.09 9.59 3.54
CA TYR A 231 13.70 10.02 3.47
C TYR A 231 12.92 9.60 4.73
N GLY A 232 13.07 8.35 5.17
CA GLY A 232 12.42 7.82 6.37
C GLY A 232 12.85 8.52 7.66
N GLU A 233 14.12 8.91 7.80
CA GLU A 233 14.60 9.75 8.91
C GLU A 233 14.01 11.17 8.83
N THR A 234 13.96 11.76 7.63
CA THR A 234 13.43 13.13 7.40
C THR A 234 11.93 13.24 7.75
N ILE A 235 11.11 12.29 7.32
CA ILE A 235 9.68 12.26 7.66
C ILE A 235 9.38 11.59 9.01
N GLY A 236 10.41 11.08 9.70
CA GLY A 236 10.28 10.35 10.96
C GLY A 236 9.40 9.10 10.86
N ALA A 237 9.55 8.29 9.80
CA ALA A 237 8.83 7.03 9.62
C ALA A 237 9.48 5.86 10.38
N ASP A 238 8.69 5.14 11.17
CA ASP A 238 9.13 3.94 11.90
C ASP A 238 8.02 2.89 12.10
N GLU A 239 8.33 1.80 12.80
CA GLU A 239 7.47 0.63 13.05
C GLU A 239 6.14 0.92 13.80
N ARG A 240 5.88 2.17 14.19
CA ARG A 240 4.61 2.64 14.76
C ARG A 240 3.68 3.24 13.72
N ASP A 241 4.16 3.55 12.52
CA ASP A 241 3.35 4.09 11.44
C ASP A 241 2.57 3.00 10.71
N THR A 242 1.34 3.38 10.29
CA THR A 242 0.52 2.60 9.36
C THR A 242 0.36 3.42 8.08
N ILE A 243 0.99 2.95 7.01
CA ILE A 243 0.88 3.51 5.66
C ILE A 243 -0.39 2.96 5.02
N VAL A 244 -1.20 3.83 4.43
CA VAL A 244 -2.41 3.44 3.67
C VAL A 244 -2.24 3.85 2.21
N SER A 245 -2.35 2.91 1.27
CA SER A 245 -2.04 3.16 -0.15
C SER A 245 -2.94 2.38 -1.11
N TRP A 246 -3.38 3.04 -2.18
CA TRP A 246 -3.92 2.42 -3.38
C TRP A 246 -2.96 2.52 -4.57
N LEU A 247 -1.77 3.10 -4.38
CA LEU A 247 -0.88 3.47 -5.48
C LEU A 247 -0.34 2.24 -6.25
N PRO A 248 -0.30 2.29 -7.59
CA PRO A 248 0.30 1.24 -8.40
C PRO A 248 1.81 1.10 -8.12
N LEU A 249 2.27 -0.15 -7.93
CA LEU A 249 3.66 -0.47 -7.60
C LEU A 249 4.61 -0.47 -8.81
N TYR A 250 4.09 -0.29 -10.04
CA TYR A 250 4.91 -0.05 -11.23
C TYR A 250 5.33 1.43 -11.39
N HIS A 251 4.96 2.30 -10.43
CA HIS A 251 5.44 3.67 -10.31
C HIS A 251 6.26 3.85 -9.03
N ASP A 252 7.26 4.73 -9.08
CA ASP A 252 8.21 5.03 -7.99
C ASP A 252 7.53 5.44 -6.67
N MET A 253 6.47 6.25 -6.70
CA MET A 253 5.74 6.64 -5.49
C MET A 253 5.06 5.44 -4.80
N GLY A 254 4.49 4.50 -5.56
CA GLY A 254 3.94 3.27 -5.01
C GLY A 254 5.03 2.30 -4.55
N LEU A 255 6.03 2.07 -5.40
CA LEU A 255 7.14 1.14 -5.18
C LEU A 255 8.01 1.54 -3.98
N ILE A 256 8.43 2.81 -3.92
CA ILE A 256 9.42 3.28 -2.95
C ILE A 256 8.74 3.74 -1.66
N ALA A 257 7.78 4.65 -1.75
CA ALA A 257 7.17 5.24 -0.56
C ALA A 257 6.11 4.34 0.09
N CYS A 258 5.39 3.55 -0.70
CA CYS A 258 4.32 2.67 -0.20
C CYS A 258 4.69 1.18 -0.12
N PHE A 259 5.83 0.72 -0.65
CA PHE A 259 6.25 -0.68 -0.52
C PHE A 259 7.65 -0.84 0.09
N PHE A 260 8.72 -0.30 -0.51
CA PHE A 260 10.07 -0.45 0.06
C PHE A 260 10.24 0.27 1.41
N LEU A 261 9.67 1.46 1.58
CA LEU A 261 9.70 2.19 2.87
C LEU A 261 9.12 1.35 4.02
N PRO A 262 7.87 0.83 3.96
CA PRO A 262 7.38 -0.07 5.00
C PRO A 262 8.21 -1.36 5.10
N LEU A 263 8.60 -1.97 3.97
CA LEU A 263 9.37 -3.22 3.98
C LEU A 263 10.72 -3.10 4.70
N ILE A 264 11.44 -1.99 4.53
CA ILE A 264 12.76 -1.77 5.15
C ILE A 264 12.63 -1.19 6.57
N ARG A 265 11.68 -0.28 6.82
CA ARG A 265 11.49 0.39 8.12
C ARG A 265 10.55 -0.35 9.08
N ARG A 266 9.92 -1.44 8.61
CA ARG A 266 8.89 -2.23 9.30
C ARG A 266 7.64 -1.44 9.70
N CYS A 267 7.31 -0.39 8.96
CA CYS A 267 6.00 0.25 9.06
C CYS A 267 4.91 -0.72 8.59
N ARG A 268 3.71 -0.65 9.16
CA ARG A 268 2.57 -1.43 8.65
C ARG A 268 2.10 -0.83 7.33
N LEU A 269 1.71 -1.66 6.38
CA LEU A 269 1.14 -1.29 5.09
C LEU A 269 -0.28 -1.84 4.96
N VAL A 270 -1.24 -0.96 4.73
CA VAL A 270 -2.61 -1.29 4.31
C VAL A 270 -2.75 -0.90 2.85
N ALA A 271 -2.86 -1.89 1.97
CA ALA A 271 -2.86 -1.71 0.53
C ALA A 271 -4.18 -2.18 -0.11
N MET A 272 -4.55 -1.54 -1.21
CA MET A 272 -5.74 -1.85 -2.00
C MET A 272 -5.45 -1.60 -3.49
N SER A 273 -6.29 -2.15 -4.37
CA SER A 273 -6.15 -1.95 -5.81
C SER A 273 -6.47 -0.49 -6.21
N PRO A 274 -5.71 0.11 -7.16
CA PRO A 274 -6.03 1.43 -7.71
C PRO A 274 -7.43 1.47 -8.34
N PHE A 275 -7.86 0.37 -8.98
CA PHE A 275 -9.17 0.30 -9.64
C PHE A 275 -10.30 0.34 -8.62
N ASP A 276 -10.16 -0.41 -7.53
CA ASP A 276 -11.14 -0.53 -6.46
C ASP A 276 -11.33 0.80 -5.71
N TRP A 277 -10.24 1.55 -5.53
CA TRP A 277 -10.28 2.91 -4.96
C TRP A 277 -10.87 3.93 -5.93
N VAL A 278 -10.54 3.88 -7.23
CA VAL A 278 -11.16 4.77 -8.22
C VAL A 278 -12.67 4.54 -8.28
N GLN A 279 -13.15 3.29 -8.26
CA GLN A 279 -14.58 2.98 -8.19
C GLN A 279 -15.23 3.37 -6.86
N ARG A 280 -14.50 3.30 -5.74
CA ARG A 280 -14.98 3.61 -4.39
C ARG A 280 -14.06 4.63 -3.71
N PRO A 281 -14.16 5.94 -4.02
CA PRO A 281 -13.26 6.97 -3.51
C PRO A 281 -13.19 7.07 -1.97
N GLY A 282 -14.20 6.56 -1.25
CA GLY A 282 -14.19 6.45 0.22
C GLY A 282 -13.24 5.38 0.78
N LEU A 283 -12.85 4.37 -0.01
CA LEU A 283 -12.14 3.17 0.46
C LEU A 283 -10.82 3.48 1.20
N TRP A 284 -10.09 4.51 0.75
CA TRP A 284 -8.85 4.94 1.41
C TRP A 284 -9.13 5.63 2.75
N LEU A 285 -10.21 6.41 2.85
CA LEU A 285 -10.65 7.08 4.08
C LEU A 285 -11.20 6.08 5.11
N ASP A 286 -11.91 5.04 4.63
CA ASP A 286 -12.35 3.90 5.43
C ASP A 286 -11.14 3.14 6.01
N ALA A 287 -10.15 2.84 5.16
CA ALA A 287 -8.93 2.16 5.57
C ALA A 287 -8.11 2.98 6.59
N VAL A 288 -7.98 4.30 6.40
CA VAL A 288 -7.39 5.21 7.40
C VAL A 288 -8.16 5.15 8.72
N THR A 289 -9.49 5.29 8.67
CA THR A 289 -10.36 5.30 9.86
C THR A 289 -10.26 4.00 10.65
N ARG A 290 -10.29 2.86 9.96
CA ARG A 290 -10.30 1.49 10.50
C ARG A 290 -8.95 1.05 11.04
N HIS A 291 -7.87 1.30 10.31
CA HIS A 291 -6.52 0.85 10.68
C HIS A 291 -5.67 1.90 11.41
N LYS A 292 -6.24 3.10 11.66
CA LYS A 292 -5.54 4.27 12.20
C LYS A 292 -4.31 4.61 11.38
N GLY A 293 -4.54 4.78 10.07
CA GLY A 293 -3.53 5.22 9.11
C GLY A 293 -2.87 6.51 9.58
N THR A 294 -1.54 6.52 9.58
CA THR A 294 -0.71 7.67 9.99
C THR A 294 -0.08 8.37 8.81
N LEU A 295 0.25 7.64 7.73
CA LEU A 295 0.93 8.15 6.56
C LEU A 295 0.21 7.73 5.26
N GLY A 296 0.26 8.61 4.26
CA GLY A 296 -0.19 8.30 2.90
C GLY A 296 0.53 9.13 1.85
N TRP A 297 0.55 8.61 0.62
CA TRP A 297 1.07 9.29 -0.56
C TRP A 297 -0.01 9.32 -1.63
N LEU A 298 -0.22 10.49 -2.21
CA LEU A 298 -1.29 10.74 -3.17
C LEU A 298 -0.79 11.69 -4.26
N PRO A 299 -1.08 11.44 -5.54
CA PRO A 299 -0.88 12.43 -6.59
C PRO A 299 -1.91 13.57 -6.47
N ASN A 300 -1.63 14.73 -7.06
CA ASN A 300 -2.44 15.94 -6.88
C ASN A 300 -3.91 15.74 -7.27
N PHE A 301 -4.20 14.95 -8.32
CA PHE A 301 -5.57 14.66 -8.74
C PHE A 301 -6.39 13.96 -7.64
N ALA A 302 -5.78 13.14 -6.80
CA ALA A 302 -6.49 12.28 -5.85
C ALA A 302 -7.11 13.06 -4.70
N TYR A 303 -6.46 14.16 -4.26
CA TYR A 303 -7.02 15.11 -3.29
C TYR A 303 -8.32 15.71 -3.83
N ALA A 304 -8.28 16.22 -5.06
CA ALA A 304 -9.42 16.83 -5.72
C ALA A 304 -10.54 15.81 -5.99
N PHE A 305 -10.19 14.61 -6.45
CA PHE A 305 -11.13 13.51 -6.70
C PHE A 305 -11.89 13.10 -5.44
N MET A 306 -11.20 12.82 -4.33
CA MET A 306 -11.86 12.46 -3.07
C MET A 306 -12.72 13.62 -2.54
N ALA A 307 -12.26 14.86 -2.65
CA ALA A 307 -13.03 16.02 -2.21
C ALA A 307 -14.39 16.16 -2.90
N ARG A 308 -14.50 15.75 -4.17
CA ARG A 308 -15.76 15.76 -4.94
C ARG A 308 -16.60 14.49 -4.80
N ASN A 309 -15.96 13.34 -4.90
CA ASN A 309 -16.64 12.08 -5.20
C ASN A 309 -16.73 11.12 -4.02
N ALA A 310 -16.01 11.37 -2.91
CA ALA A 310 -16.17 10.55 -1.71
C ALA A 310 -17.58 10.77 -1.11
N PRO A 311 -18.31 9.69 -0.75
CA PRO A 311 -19.68 9.76 -0.24
C PRO A 311 -19.77 10.49 1.11
N GLU A 312 -20.95 10.60 1.70
CA GLU A 312 -21.06 11.05 3.10
C GLU A 312 -21.00 9.84 4.03
N TYR A 313 -19.98 9.80 4.89
CA TYR A 313 -19.75 8.73 5.87
C TYR A 313 -19.05 9.28 7.11
N ASP A 314 -19.15 8.58 8.24
CA ASP A 314 -18.54 8.99 9.51
C ASP A 314 -17.07 8.54 9.60
N TRP A 315 -16.19 9.29 8.93
CA TRP A 315 -14.74 9.07 8.97
C TRP A 315 -14.05 9.72 10.18
N GLU A 316 -12.97 9.09 10.63
CA GLU A 316 -12.11 9.59 11.70
C GLU A 316 -10.66 9.60 11.22
N LEU A 317 -10.18 10.78 10.81
CA LEU A 317 -8.93 10.99 10.09
C LEU A 317 -7.82 11.64 10.95
N SER A 318 -8.05 11.88 12.25
CA SER A 318 -7.07 12.55 13.12
C SER A 318 -5.81 11.72 13.40
N SER A 319 -5.85 10.40 13.13
CA SER A 319 -4.67 9.54 13.14
C SER A 319 -3.63 9.91 12.07
N LEU A 320 -4.06 10.56 10.98
CA LEU A 320 -3.14 11.01 9.94
C LEU A 320 -2.16 12.03 10.51
N ARG A 321 -0.89 11.64 10.49
CA ARG A 321 0.27 12.47 10.80
C ARG A 321 0.74 13.21 9.55
N GLY A 322 0.55 12.61 8.38
CA GLY A 322 1.05 13.14 7.13
C GLY A 322 0.41 12.53 5.89
N VAL A 323 0.09 13.35 4.90
CA VAL A 323 -0.30 12.93 3.55
C VAL A 323 0.50 13.75 2.56
N VAL A 324 1.31 13.08 1.75
CA VAL A 324 2.30 13.71 0.87
C VAL A 324 1.76 13.80 -0.56
N ASN A 325 1.74 15.01 -1.11
CA ASN A 325 1.41 15.28 -2.51
C ASN A 325 2.67 15.31 -3.38
N CYS A 326 2.69 14.53 -4.47
CA CYS A 326 3.88 14.32 -5.29
C CYS A 326 3.50 13.81 -6.69
N SER A 327 4.48 13.64 -7.57
CA SER A 327 4.37 13.05 -8.93
C SER A 327 3.53 13.85 -9.95
N GLU A 328 2.93 14.97 -9.53
CA GLU A 328 2.25 15.95 -10.39
C GLU A 328 2.59 17.38 -9.91
N PRO A 329 2.28 18.44 -10.69
CA PRO A 329 2.31 19.81 -10.19
C PRO A 329 1.37 19.97 -9.00
N VAL A 330 1.92 20.25 -7.82
CA VAL A 330 1.18 20.41 -6.58
C VAL A 330 0.43 21.75 -6.58
N THR A 331 -0.89 21.70 -6.45
CA THR A 331 -1.76 22.89 -6.51
C THR A 331 -2.35 23.23 -5.14
N ALA A 332 -2.40 24.53 -4.81
CA ALA A 332 -3.04 24.99 -3.58
C ALA A 332 -4.55 24.72 -3.57
N ALA A 333 -5.20 24.71 -4.74
CA ALA A 333 -6.62 24.46 -4.91
C ALA A 333 -7.03 23.02 -4.52
N ALA A 334 -6.29 22.01 -4.98
CA ALA A 334 -6.58 20.61 -4.64
C ALA A 334 -6.46 20.35 -3.12
N HIS A 335 -5.44 20.92 -2.48
CA HIS A 335 -5.28 20.86 -1.03
C HIS A 335 -6.37 21.60 -0.26
N ALA A 336 -6.78 22.79 -0.70
CA ALA A 336 -7.87 23.54 -0.08
C ALA A 336 -9.19 22.76 -0.16
N ALA A 337 -9.55 22.25 -1.35
CA ALA A 337 -10.77 21.46 -1.53
C ALA A 337 -10.81 20.19 -0.65
N PHE A 338 -9.68 19.48 -0.55
CA PHE A 338 -9.56 18.30 0.32
C PHE A 338 -9.67 18.68 1.80
N LEU A 339 -8.96 19.73 2.23
CA LEU A 339 -8.99 20.20 3.62
C LEU A 339 -10.40 20.68 4.01
N ASP A 340 -11.07 21.45 3.16
CA ASP A 340 -12.43 21.94 3.43
C ASP A 340 -13.46 20.81 3.52
N ARG A 341 -13.35 19.76 2.68
CA ARG A 341 -14.22 18.57 2.77
C ARG A 341 -13.95 17.73 4.01
N PHE A 342 -12.68 17.51 4.38
CA PHE A 342 -12.32 16.49 5.39
C PHE A 342 -11.93 17.02 6.77
N ARG A 343 -11.84 18.35 6.98
CA ARG A 343 -11.59 18.97 8.29
C ARG A 343 -12.63 18.57 9.35
N ALA A 344 -13.90 18.40 8.95
CA ALA A 344 -14.97 17.94 9.84
C ALA A 344 -14.74 16.50 10.36
N HIS A 345 -14.03 15.68 9.60
CA HIS A 345 -13.64 14.30 9.94
C HIS A 345 -12.31 14.22 10.71
N GLY A 346 -11.82 15.34 11.24
CA GLY A 346 -10.60 15.41 12.04
C GLY A 346 -9.29 15.51 11.24
N PHE A 347 -9.35 15.66 9.91
CA PHE A 347 -8.15 15.91 9.10
C PHE A 347 -7.53 17.28 9.44
N ARG A 348 -6.21 17.31 9.64
CA ARG A 348 -5.48 18.53 10.05
C ARG A 348 -4.73 19.15 8.87
N GLU A 349 -4.70 20.48 8.83
CA GLU A 349 -3.93 21.25 7.84
C GLU A 349 -2.42 20.98 7.93
N ASP A 350 -1.92 20.75 9.15
CA ASP A 350 -0.51 20.42 9.44
C ASP A 350 -0.08 19.00 9.00
N ALA A 351 -1.03 18.18 8.54
CA ALA A 351 -0.76 16.87 7.96
C ALA A 351 -0.57 16.94 6.43
N LEU A 352 -0.85 18.07 5.78
CA LEU A 352 -0.61 18.22 4.34
C LEU A 352 0.88 18.47 4.09
N ALA A 353 1.47 17.66 3.21
CA ALA A 353 2.86 17.78 2.81
C ALA A 353 2.99 17.71 1.29
N ALA A 354 4.15 18.12 0.79
CA ALA A 354 4.53 17.96 -0.61
C ALA A 354 5.99 17.49 -0.71
N SER A 355 6.33 16.84 -1.82
CA SER A 355 7.69 16.46 -2.16
C SER A 355 7.94 16.59 -3.65
N TYR A 356 9.19 16.81 -4.04
CA TYR A 356 9.66 16.61 -5.42
C TYR A 356 10.42 15.28 -5.46
N ALA A 357 10.05 14.41 -6.40
CA ALA A 357 10.55 13.04 -6.50
C ALA A 357 10.57 12.56 -7.95
N MET A 358 11.46 11.62 -8.24
CA MET A 358 11.56 10.92 -9.53
C MET A 358 12.38 9.63 -9.41
N ALA A 359 12.13 8.68 -10.33
CA ALA A 359 12.84 7.41 -10.40
C ALA A 359 14.37 7.55 -10.45
N GLU A 360 14.90 8.53 -11.21
CA GLU A 360 16.35 8.77 -11.31
C GLU A 360 17.01 9.23 -10.00
N ALA A 361 16.24 9.73 -9.03
CA ALA A 361 16.71 10.01 -7.66
C ALA A 361 16.33 8.88 -6.68
N THR A 362 16.05 7.68 -7.19
CA THR A 362 15.29 6.59 -6.56
C THR A 362 13.86 6.98 -6.22
N TYR A 363 13.65 8.09 -5.49
CA TYR A 363 12.35 8.70 -5.22
C TYR A 363 12.52 10.20 -4.86
N ALA A 364 12.28 10.58 -3.62
CA ALA A 364 12.25 11.98 -3.16
C ALA A 364 13.63 12.66 -3.14
N VAL A 365 13.68 13.87 -3.70
CA VAL A 365 14.80 14.83 -3.67
C VAL A 365 14.58 15.85 -2.54
N THR A 366 13.32 16.20 -2.28
CA THR A 366 12.90 17.16 -1.25
C THR A 366 11.73 16.61 -0.42
N SER A 367 11.52 17.17 0.78
CA SER A 367 10.35 16.87 1.62
C SER A 367 9.86 18.10 2.36
N GLY A 368 8.54 18.31 2.40
CA GLY A 368 7.91 19.35 3.20
C GLY A 368 7.87 19.06 4.71
N GLY A 369 8.15 17.82 5.13
CA GLY A 369 7.91 17.38 6.51
C GLY A 369 6.41 17.38 6.87
N PHE A 370 6.12 17.37 8.18
CA PHE A 370 4.77 17.46 8.74
C PHE A 370 4.79 18.35 9.99
N GLY A 371 3.63 18.89 10.38
CA GLY A 371 3.48 19.73 11.57
C GLY A 371 3.49 21.24 11.31
N GLU A 372 3.65 21.67 10.06
CA GLU A 372 3.53 23.06 9.62
C GLU A 372 2.63 23.15 8.37
N PRO A 373 1.85 24.23 8.19
CA PRO A 373 1.04 24.42 6.98
C PRO A 373 1.90 24.55 5.71
N LEU A 374 1.36 24.09 4.58
CA LEU A 374 2.06 24.15 3.31
C LEU A 374 2.42 25.57 2.87
N ARG A 375 3.72 25.79 2.65
CA ARG A 375 4.24 27.04 2.12
C ARG A 375 3.90 27.21 0.63
N SER A 376 3.48 28.40 0.24
CA SER A 376 3.23 28.78 -1.15
C SER A 376 3.68 30.22 -1.44
N VAL A 377 4.00 30.54 -2.68
CA VAL A 377 4.39 31.88 -3.13
C VAL A 377 3.64 32.28 -4.40
N GLU A 378 3.35 33.57 -4.56
CA GLU A 378 2.82 34.12 -5.81
C GLU A 378 3.97 34.49 -6.74
N ARG A 379 3.94 33.97 -7.97
CA ARG A 379 4.97 34.23 -8.99
C ARG A 379 4.35 34.18 -10.38
N ASP A 380 4.62 35.17 -11.22
CA ASP A 380 4.15 35.24 -12.61
C ASP A 380 2.63 35.04 -12.76
N GLY A 381 1.86 35.55 -11.79
CA GLY A 381 0.39 35.41 -11.72
C GLY A 381 -0.11 34.02 -11.28
N ARG A 382 0.77 33.16 -10.76
CA ARG A 382 0.47 31.79 -10.30
C ARG A 382 0.91 31.58 -8.85
N ARG A 383 0.07 30.86 -8.10
CA ARG A 383 0.40 30.39 -6.75
C ARG A 383 1.16 29.06 -6.81
N LEU A 384 2.47 29.11 -6.60
CA LEU A 384 3.34 27.93 -6.56
C LEU A 384 3.36 27.36 -5.13
N VAL A 385 3.12 26.05 -4.99
CA VAL A 385 3.27 25.33 -3.71
C VAL A 385 4.73 24.88 -3.57
N SER A 386 5.27 24.95 -2.36
CA SER A 386 6.60 24.42 -2.07
C SER A 386 6.59 22.90 -2.12
N SER A 387 7.56 22.30 -2.80
CA SER A 387 7.87 20.88 -2.74
C SER A 387 8.70 20.50 -1.50
N GLY A 388 8.89 21.42 -0.55
CA GLY A 388 9.68 21.23 0.66
C GLY A 388 11.17 21.54 0.50
N VAL A 389 11.95 21.13 1.50
CA VAL A 389 13.40 21.37 1.59
C VAL A 389 14.20 20.16 1.09
N VAL A 390 15.44 20.39 0.65
CA VAL A 390 16.34 19.34 0.13
C VAL A 390 16.66 18.31 1.23
N LEU A 391 16.65 17.02 0.87
CA LEU A 391 16.96 15.94 1.81
C LEU A 391 18.43 15.99 2.31
N PRO A 392 18.70 15.56 3.55
CA PRO A 392 20.07 15.50 4.08
C PRO A 392 21.02 14.67 3.21
N GLY A 393 22.13 15.27 2.77
CA GLY A 393 23.11 14.60 1.90
C GLY A 393 22.75 14.60 0.41
N THR A 394 21.66 15.28 0.02
CA THR A 394 21.39 15.70 -1.35
C THR A 394 21.83 17.16 -1.54
N GLU A 395 22.41 17.51 -2.68
CA GLU A 395 22.51 18.90 -3.16
C GLU A 395 21.52 19.12 -4.32
N VAL A 396 20.88 20.29 -4.33
CA VAL A 396 20.11 20.78 -5.49
C VAL A 396 20.69 22.11 -5.94
N ARG A 397 20.83 22.30 -7.25
CA ARG A 397 21.22 23.55 -7.88
C ARG A 397 20.22 23.92 -8.98
N ILE A 398 20.11 25.21 -9.25
CA ILE A 398 19.28 25.74 -10.32
C ILE A 398 20.23 26.30 -11.40
N LEU A 399 20.15 25.77 -12.62
CA LEU A 399 21.06 26.12 -13.72
C LEU A 399 20.40 27.01 -14.77
N GLY A 400 21.16 27.99 -15.27
CA GLY A 400 20.80 28.78 -16.45
C GLY A 400 21.00 28.01 -17.76
N ASP A 401 20.54 28.61 -18.87
CA ASP A 401 20.76 28.04 -20.21
C ASP A 401 22.24 27.99 -20.63
N ASP A 402 23.10 28.75 -19.96
CA ASP A 402 24.56 28.74 -20.08
C ASP A 402 25.24 27.69 -19.18
N GLY A 403 24.46 26.91 -18.42
CA GLY A 403 24.93 25.91 -17.46
C GLY A 403 25.50 26.49 -16.17
N GLN A 404 25.41 27.80 -15.93
CA GLN A 404 25.86 28.41 -14.68
C GLN A 404 24.82 28.29 -13.57
N VAL A 405 25.27 28.19 -12.32
CA VAL A 405 24.38 28.18 -11.16
C VAL A 405 23.78 29.57 -10.96
N LEU A 406 22.44 29.63 -10.97
CA LEU A 406 21.68 30.86 -10.75
C LEU A 406 21.54 31.17 -9.24
N PRO A 407 21.37 32.45 -8.85
CA PRO A 407 21.10 32.82 -7.47
C PRO A 407 19.70 32.37 -7.00
N ASP A 408 19.51 32.26 -5.68
CA ASP A 408 18.21 32.02 -5.04
C ASP A 408 17.12 32.93 -5.62
N GLY A 409 15.94 32.33 -5.81
CA GLY A 409 14.78 32.97 -6.43
C GLY A 409 14.81 32.99 -7.96
N ALA A 410 15.93 32.73 -8.64
CA ALA A 410 15.94 32.58 -10.10
C ALA A 410 15.33 31.23 -10.52
N THR A 411 14.68 31.21 -11.71
CA THR A 411 14.12 29.97 -12.29
C THR A 411 15.09 29.40 -13.32
N GLY A 412 15.35 28.10 -13.27
CA GLY A 412 16.25 27.39 -14.17
C GLY A 412 16.07 25.87 -14.08
N GLU A 413 16.95 25.11 -14.71
CA GLU A 413 16.93 23.64 -14.68
C GLU A 413 17.41 23.10 -13.34
N ILE A 414 16.70 22.10 -12.80
CA ILE A 414 17.03 21.47 -11.53
C ILE A 414 18.13 20.42 -11.75
N GLU A 415 19.31 20.66 -11.19
CA GLU A 415 20.43 19.73 -11.09
C GLU A 415 20.47 19.10 -9.69
N ILE A 416 20.69 17.79 -9.61
CA ILE A 416 20.67 17.01 -8.36
C ILE A 416 22.01 16.28 -8.19
N LEU A 417 22.58 16.30 -6.99
CA LEU A 417 23.62 15.35 -6.55
C LEU A 417 23.10 14.60 -5.32
N SER A 418 23.08 13.26 -5.37
CA SER A 418 22.64 12.42 -4.25
C SER A 418 23.31 11.05 -4.30
N HIS A 419 23.43 10.38 -3.15
CA HIS A 419 23.78 8.96 -3.09
C HIS A 419 22.61 8.02 -3.48
N SER A 420 21.39 8.55 -3.63
CA SER A 420 20.24 7.83 -4.20
C SER A 420 20.07 7.99 -5.72
N LEU A 421 21.00 8.66 -6.41
CA LEU A 421 20.96 8.70 -7.86
C LEU A 421 21.08 7.29 -8.45
N PHE A 422 20.30 7.05 -9.50
CA PHE A 422 20.38 5.87 -10.35
C PHE A 422 21.80 5.66 -10.92
N ARG A 423 22.12 4.41 -11.24
CA ARG A 423 23.42 4.03 -11.82
C ARG A 423 23.54 4.43 -13.29
N GLU A 424 22.53 4.07 -14.07
CA GLU A 424 22.48 4.26 -15.52
C GLU A 424 21.05 4.05 -16.06
N TYR A 425 20.81 4.51 -17.28
CA TYR A 425 19.69 4.01 -18.07
C TYR A 425 20.11 2.71 -18.75
N ASP A 426 19.37 1.64 -18.50
CA ASP A 426 19.73 0.29 -18.91
C ASP A 426 20.03 0.18 -20.41
N GLY A 427 21.26 -0.27 -20.74
CA GLY A 427 21.73 -0.44 -22.11
C GLY A 427 21.85 0.86 -22.92
N ASN A 428 21.64 2.04 -22.32
CA ASN A 428 21.60 3.33 -23.00
C ASN A 428 22.65 4.29 -22.42
N LEU A 429 23.92 4.03 -22.77
CA LEU A 429 25.07 4.80 -22.30
C LEU A 429 25.03 6.27 -22.77
N GLU A 430 24.51 6.54 -23.98
CA GLU A 430 24.38 7.90 -24.52
C GLU A 430 23.41 8.73 -23.67
N ALA A 431 22.18 8.24 -23.46
CA ALA A 431 21.20 8.91 -22.61
C ALA A 431 21.66 9.02 -21.14
N THR A 432 22.52 8.10 -20.69
CA THR A 432 23.12 8.15 -19.36
C THR A 432 24.14 9.29 -19.28
N ALA A 433 25.06 9.40 -20.24
CA ALA A 433 26.05 10.47 -20.29
C ALA A 433 25.45 11.87 -20.58
N GLU A 434 24.32 11.94 -21.29
CA GLU A 434 23.57 13.20 -21.45
C GLU A 434 23.01 13.72 -20.11
N ALA A 435 22.53 12.80 -19.26
CA ALA A 435 21.77 13.13 -18.06
C ALA A 435 22.62 13.16 -16.77
N LEU A 436 23.64 12.30 -16.66
CA LEU A 436 24.61 12.26 -15.58
C LEU A 436 25.93 12.90 -16.02
N LYS A 437 26.26 14.06 -15.44
CA LYS A 437 27.49 14.81 -15.70
C LYS A 437 28.26 14.98 -14.40
N ASP A 438 29.49 14.49 -14.33
CA ASP A 438 30.35 14.55 -13.15
C ASP A 438 29.67 14.06 -11.85
N GLY A 439 28.83 13.01 -11.98
CA GLY A 439 28.04 12.44 -10.88
C GLY A 439 26.76 13.22 -10.52
N ARG A 440 26.43 14.28 -11.25
CA ARG A 440 25.25 15.13 -11.06
C ARG A 440 24.21 14.84 -12.13
N TYR A 441 22.94 14.78 -11.74
CA TYR A 441 21.83 14.47 -12.62
C TYR A 441 21.08 15.75 -13.04
N LEU A 442 20.92 15.94 -14.35
CA LEU A 442 20.07 16.97 -14.94
C LEU A 442 18.65 16.41 -15.10
N SER A 443 17.71 16.87 -14.28
CA SER A 443 16.34 16.33 -14.24
C SER A 443 15.48 16.65 -15.45
N GLY A 444 15.81 17.71 -16.20
CA GLY A 444 14.91 18.28 -17.22
C GLY A 444 13.68 18.97 -16.64
N ASP A 445 13.55 19.08 -15.31
CA ASP A 445 12.55 19.90 -14.63
C ASP A 445 13.05 21.32 -14.41
N LEU A 446 12.13 22.29 -14.43
CA LEU A 446 12.39 23.69 -14.13
C LEU A 446 11.88 24.03 -12.73
N GLY A 447 12.64 24.83 -11.99
CA GLY A 447 12.24 25.30 -10.67
C GLY A 447 13.11 26.43 -10.14
N CYS A 448 12.85 26.82 -8.90
CA CYS A 448 13.65 27.79 -8.15
C CYS A 448 13.78 27.36 -6.69
N LEU A 449 14.91 27.72 -6.06
CA LEU A 449 15.10 27.62 -4.61
C LEU A 449 14.79 28.98 -3.98
N LEU A 450 14.07 29.00 -2.87
CA LEU A 450 13.80 30.21 -2.07
C LEU A 450 13.75 29.85 -0.59
N ASP A 451 14.63 30.46 0.21
CA ASP A 451 14.82 30.15 1.64
C ASP A 451 15.02 28.64 1.90
N GLY A 452 15.76 27.96 1.02
CA GLY A 452 16.01 26.51 1.09
C GLY A 452 14.85 25.60 0.63
N HIS A 453 13.70 26.16 0.27
CA HIS A 453 12.56 25.42 -0.29
C HIS A 453 12.63 25.36 -1.82
N LEU A 454 12.33 24.20 -2.41
CA LEU A 454 12.17 24.04 -3.85
C LEU A 454 10.73 24.36 -4.27
N TYR A 455 10.60 25.07 -5.39
CA TYR A 455 9.34 25.31 -6.09
C TYR A 455 9.50 24.92 -7.55
N VAL A 456 8.78 23.87 -7.97
CA VAL A 456 8.78 23.39 -9.36
C VAL A 456 7.89 24.28 -10.21
N THR A 457 8.38 24.72 -11.37
CA THR A 457 7.70 25.67 -12.26
C THR A 457 7.31 25.07 -13.62
N GLY A 458 7.88 23.92 -14.00
CA GLY A 458 7.55 23.21 -15.24
C GLY A 458 8.61 22.19 -15.66
N ARG A 459 8.63 21.84 -16.95
CA ARG A 459 9.64 20.95 -17.57
C ARG A 459 10.35 21.67 -18.72
N LYS A 460 11.66 21.49 -18.84
CA LYS A 460 12.50 22.02 -19.96
C LYS A 460 12.13 21.43 -21.32
N ARG A 461 11.43 20.29 -21.35
CA ARG A 461 10.90 19.62 -22.55
C ARG A 461 9.36 19.45 -22.55
N ASP A 462 8.63 20.28 -21.77
CA ASP A 462 7.16 20.33 -21.68
C ASP A 462 6.44 18.98 -21.45
N LEU A 463 6.73 18.22 -20.39
CA LEU A 463 5.87 17.05 -20.07
C LEU A 463 4.45 17.50 -19.68
N ILE A 464 3.43 16.78 -20.16
CA ILE A 464 2.02 16.91 -19.76
C ILE A 464 1.74 15.87 -18.67
N ILE A 465 1.04 16.22 -17.59
CA ILE A 465 0.78 15.29 -16.48
C ILE A 465 -0.72 15.24 -16.19
N ILE A 466 -1.30 14.03 -16.32
CA ILE A 466 -2.75 13.81 -16.27
C ILE A 466 -3.08 12.62 -15.37
N GLY A 467 -3.73 12.86 -14.24
CA GLY A 467 -4.16 11.81 -13.32
C GLY A 467 -2.99 11.00 -12.77
N GLY A 468 -1.87 11.65 -12.45
CA GLY A 468 -0.62 11.01 -12.01
C GLY A 468 0.20 10.38 -13.15
N LYS A 469 -0.24 10.49 -14.40
CA LYS A 469 0.43 9.90 -15.57
C LYS A 469 1.21 10.94 -16.34
N ASN A 470 2.49 10.68 -16.54
CA ASN A 470 3.38 11.51 -17.35
C ASN A 470 3.16 11.20 -18.83
N ILE A 471 2.52 12.13 -19.54
CA ILE A 471 2.26 12.09 -20.98
C ILE A 471 3.28 12.98 -21.70
N TYR A 472 4.07 12.41 -22.60
CA TYR A 472 5.06 13.19 -23.34
C TYR A 472 4.40 13.77 -24.60
N PRO A 473 4.37 15.10 -24.82
CA PRO A 473 3.64 15.67 -25.94
C PRO A 473 4.07 15.11 -27.28
N HIS A 474 5.36 14.83 -27.48
CA HIS A 474 5.89 14.31 -28.73
C HIS A 474 5.31 12.92 -29.10
N ASP A 475 4.91 12.13 -28.11
CA ASP A 475 4.22 10.86 -28.32
C ASP A 475 2.82 11.10 -28.91
N ILE A 476 2.09 12.05 -28.34
CA ILE A 476 0.74 12.45 -28.81
C ILE A 476 0.82 13.16 -30.16
N GLU A 477 1.84 14.00 -30.36
CA GLU A 477 2.13 14.70 -31.62
C GLU A 477 2.41 13.68 -32.74
N ALA A 478 3.23 12.66 -32.48
CA ALA A 478 3.50 11.58 -33.43
C ALA A 478 2.26 10.72 -33.74
N LEU A 479 1.44 10.40 -32.74
CA LEU A 479 0.18 9.67 -32.93
C LEU A 479 -0.82 10.46 -33.79
N ALA A 480 -0.93 11.77 -33.56
CA ALA A 480 -1.76 12.65 -34.39
C ALA A 480 -1.22 12.80 -35.82
N GLU A 481 0.11 12.89 -35.99
CA GLU A 481 0.77 12.95 -37.30
C GLU A 481 0.73 11.62 -38.08
N GLY A 482 0.40 10.50 -37.42
CA GLY A 482 0.16 9.21 -38.07
C GLY A 482 -1.20 9.09 -38.77
N VAL A 483 -2.10 10.07 -38.61
CA VAL A 483 -3.42 10.08 -39.26
C VAL A 483 -3.34 10.71 -40.65
N ASP A 484 -3.81 10.02 -41.70
CA ASP A 484 -3.85 10.57 -43.06
C ASP A 484 -4.68 11.86 -43.10
N GLY A 485 -4.13 12.89 -43.74
CA GLY A 485 -4.70 14.24 -43.78
C GLY A 485 -4.21 15.17 -42.66
N ILE A 486 -3.43 14.70 -41.69
CA ILE A 486 -2.66 15.56 -40.78
C ILE A 486 -1.29 15.87 -41.38
N THR A 487 -0.84 17.12 -41.27
CA THR A 487 0.46 17.55 -41.80
C THR A 487 1.59 17.07 -40.87
N PRO A 488 2.59 16.30 -41.35
CA PRO A 488 3.70 15.83 -40.51
C PRO A 488 4.55 16.99 -39.96
N GLY A 489 5.04 16.84 -38.73
CA GLY A 489 5.73 17.89 -37.97
C GLY A 489 4.86 19.12 -37.63
N ARG A 490 3.53 18.99 -37.69
CA ARG A 490 2.54 20.06 -37.45
C ARG A 490 1.39 19.64 -36.54
N SER A 491 1.64 18.73 -35.61
CA SER A 491 0.82 18.57 -34.42
C SER A 491 1.47 19.22 -33.21
N VAL A 492 0.67 19.71 -32.27
CA VAL A 492 1.12 20.13 -30.95
C VAL A 492 0.16 19.59 -29.90
N ALA A 493 0.71 18.90 -28.89
CA ALA A 493 -0.04 18.44 -27.75
C ALA A 493 0.20 19.39 -26.57
N LEU A 494 -0.87 19.70 -25.83
CA LEU A 494 -0.86 20.71 -24.77
C LEU A 494 -1.54 20.14 -23.52
N GLY A 495 -0.94 20.42 -22.36
CA GLY A 495 -1.56 20.20 -21.06
C GLY A 495 -2.23 21.49 -20.61
N GLU A 496 -3.56 21.53 -20.58
CA GLU A 496 -4.31 22.62 -19.97
C GLU A 496 -4.67 22.26 -18.53
N ALA A 497 -4.29 23.09 -17.56
CA ALA A 497 -4.67 22.88 -16.17
C ALA A 497 -6.19 23.02 -15.97
N ASP A 498 -6.79 22.04 -15.30
CA ASP A 498 -8.14 22.12 -14.76
C ASP A 498 -8.06 22.09 -13.22
N ASP A 499 -8.18 23.27 -12.63
CA ASP A 499 -8.14 23.48 -11.18
C ASP A 499 -9.29 22.76 -10.47
N ALA A 500 -10.43 22.55 -11.14
CA ALA A 500 -11.50 21.73 -10.60
C ALA A 500 -11.08 20.26 -10.62
N ALA A 501 -10.60 19.72 -11.73
CA ALA A 501 -10.17 18.32 -11.81
C ALA A 501 -8.99 18.01 -10.86
N GLY A 502 -8.09 18.98 -10.62
CA GLY A 502 -6.84 18.82 -9.87
C GLY A 502 -5.71 18.21 -10.70
N THR A 503 -5.80 18.31 -12.03
CA THR A 503 -4.93 17.66 -13.02
C THR A 503 -4.95 18.50 -14.31
N GLN A 504 -4.09 18.18 -15.29
CA GLN A 504 -4.26 18.74 -16.64
C GLN A 504 -5.28 17.92 -17.46
N HIS A 505 -5.78 18.52 -18.54
CA HIS A 505 -6.41 17.84 -19.68
C HIS A 505 -5.50 17.88 -20.89
N LEU A 506 -5.57 16.82 -21.71
CA LEU A 506 -4.86 16.76 -22.98
C LEU A 506 -5.66 17.50 -24.06
N LEU A 507 -5.02 18.45 -24.73
CA LEU A 507 -5.50 19.08 -25.96
C LEU A 507 -4.54 18.74 -27.10
N VAL A 508 -5.07 18.51 -28.29
CA VAL A 508 -4.27 18.32 -29.52
C VAL A 508 -4.67 19.35 -30.55
N LEU A 509 -3.71 20.08 -31.09
CA LEU A 509 -3.90 21.01 -32.21
C LEU A 509 -3.08 20.50 -33.39
N ALA A 510 -3.69 20.34 -34.57
CA ALA A 510 -3.02 19.76 -35.74
C ALA A 510 -3.32 20.54 -37.02
N GLU A 511 -2.29 20.86 -37.83
CA GLU A 511 -2.50 21.50 -39.14
C GLU A 511 -2.91 20.47 -40.19
N SER A 512 -3.94 20.79 -40.99
CA SER A 512 -4.35 20.00 -42.16
C SER A 512 -4.42 20.87 -43.42
N ASP A 513 -4.06 20.31 -44.56
CA ASP A 513 -4.27 20.90 -45.89
C ASP A 513 -5.59 20.44 -46.56
N ARG A 514 -6.32 19.52 -45.91
CA ARG A 514 -7.65 19.07 -46.34
C ARG A 514 -8.68 20.20 -46.18
N PRO A 515 -9.75 20.22 -47.00
CA PRO A 515 -10.87 21.15 -46.84
C PRO A 515 -11.46 21.13 -45.42
N GLU A 516 -11.96 22.29 -44.96
CA GLU A 516 -12.56 22.45 -43.62
C GLU A 516 -13.74 21.49 -43.35
N ALA A 517 -14.43 21.04 -44.41
CA ALA A 517 -15.47 20.02 -44.33
C ALA A 517 -14.98 18.66 -43.77
N ASP A 518 -13.70 18.31 -43.97
CA ASP A 518 -13.11 17.05 -43.51
C ASP A 518 -12.60 17.15 -42.06
N TRP A 519 -12.45 18.35 -41.51
CA TRP A 519 -11.78 18.61 -40.23
C TRP A 519 -12.50 17.99 -39.03
N ALA A 520 -13.83 17.84 -39.09
CA ALA A 520 -14.59 17.16 -38.03
C ALA A 520 -14.20 15.67 -37.95
N GLY A 521 -14.20 14.97 -39.08
CA GLY A 521 -13.78 13.56 -39.17
C GLY A 521 -12.30 13.36 -38.84
N LEU A 522 -11.42 14.28 -39.24
CA LEU A 522 -10.01 14.26 -38.86
C LEU A 522 -9.80 14.49 -37.34
N SER A 523 -10.53 15.43 -36.73
CA SER A 523 -10.52 15.66 -35.27
C SER A 523 -10.92 14.39 -34.51
N GLU A 524 -11.98 13.72 -34.97
CA GLU A 524 -12.50 12.49 -34.38
C GLU A 524 -11.55 11.31 -34.59
N THR A 525 -10.96 11.17 -35.78
CA THR A 525 -9.95 10.13 -36.08
C THR A 525 -8.70 10.30 -35.22
N VAL A 526 -8.14 11.52 -35.13
CA VAL A 526 -7.00 11.81 -34.26
C VAL A 526 -7.34 11.56 -32.79
N ARG A 527 -8.54 11.93 -32.34
CA ARG A 527 -8.99 11.64 -30.97
C ARG A 527 -9.04 10.13 -30.71
N ALA A 528 -9.65 9.37 -31.61
CA ALA A 528 -9.75 7.92 -31.50
C ALA A 528 -8.37 7.24 -31.54
N THR A 529 -7.46 7.66 -32.44
CA THR A 529 -6.08 7.16 -32.50
C THR A 529 -5.33 7.42 -31.20
N VAL A 530 -5.37 8.64 -30.65
CA VAL A 530 -4.68 8.95 -29.39
C VAL A 530 -5.32 8.25 -28.19
N ALA A 531 -6.65 8.18 -28.12
CA ALA A 531 -7.38 7.49 -27.05
C ALA A 531 -7.16 5.97 -27.07
N ALA A 532 -7.05 5.36 -28.26
CA ALA A 532 -6.75 3.92 -28.39
C ALA A 532 -5.29 3.60 -28.05
N ALA A 533 -4.36 4.52 -28.38
CA ALA A 533 -2.92 4.34 -28.21
C ALA A 533 -2.39 4.70 -26.82
N THR A 534 -3.15 5.41 -25.99
CA THR A 534 -2.68 5.96 -24.71
C THR A 534 -3.71 5.80 -23.59
N GLU A 535 -3.28 5.92 -22.34
CA GLU A 535 -4.19 5.77 -21.20
C GLU A 535 -5.04 7.04 -20.88
N VAL A 536 -5.02 8.05 -21.78
CA VAL A 536 -5.64 9.37 -21.62
C VAL A 536 -6.21 9.87 -22.96
N SER A 537 -7.53 10.00 -23.06
CA SER A 537 -8.18 10.61 -24.23
C SER A 537 -7.90 12.13 -24.30
N PRO A 538 -7.66 12.72 -25.48
CA PRO A 538 -7.73 14.16 -25.65
C PRO A 538 -9.12 14.70 -25.30
N ARG A 539 -9.18 15.72 -24.43
CA ARG A 539 -10.40 16.48 -24.13
C ARG A 539 -10.88 17.23 -25.37
N ALA A 540 -9.96 17.82 -26.12
CA ALA A 540 -10.27 18.44 -27.40
C ALA A 540 -9.17 18.16 -28.43
N VAL A 541 -9.60 17.95 -29.68
CA VAL A 541 -8.73 17.90 -30.85
C VAL A 541 -9.22 18.98 -31.81
N HIS A 542 -8.36 19.93 -32.17
CA HIS A 542 -8.68 20.99 -33.11
C HIS A 542 -7.80 20.86 -34.35
N ILE A 543 -8.43 20.61 -35.49
CA ILE A 543 -7.77 20.78 -36.77
C ILE A 543 -7.78 22.27 -37.10
N VAL A 544 -6.63 22.78 -37.53
CA VAL A 544 -6.40 24.20 -37.80
C VAL A 544 -5.79 24.38 -39.20
N PRO A 545 -5.96 25.54 -39.85
CA PRO A 545 -5.42 25.73 -41.21
C PRO A 545 -3.88 25.72 -41.21
N PRO A 546 -3.24 25.47 -42.36
CA PRO A 546 -1.79 25.43 -42.45
C PRO A 546 -1.14 26.74 -41.97
N ARG A 547 -0.02 26.62 -41.25
CA ARG A 547 0.71 27.71 -40.59
C ARG A 547 -0.03 28.39 -39.43
N TRP A 548 -1.11 27.82 -38.90
CA TRP A 548 -1.75 28.32 -37.68
C TRP A 548 -0.87 28.09 -36.44
N LEU A 549 -0.13 26.98 -36.35
CA LEU A 549 0.67 26.70 -35.16
C LEU A 549 1.91 27.60 -35.08
N ARG A 550 2.06 28.24 -33.92
CA ARG A 550 3.17 29.14 -33.61
C ARG A 550 4.46 28.37 -33.33
N LYS A 551 5.58 28.93 -33.79
CA LYS A 551 6.93 28.42 -33.58
C LYS A 551 7.75 29.33 -32.68
N SER A 552 8.71 28.75 -31.96
CA SER A 552 9.74 29.46 -31.22
C SER A 552 10.75 30.12 -32.17
N THR A 553 11.61 30.98 -31.63
CA THR A 553 12.77 31.54 -32.34
C THR A 553 13.75 30.47 -32.85
N SER A 554 13.73 29.27 -32.25
CA SER A 554 14.49 28.08 -32.68
C SER A 554 13.76 27.20 -33.71
N GLY A 555 12.62 27.62 -34.25
CA GLY A 555 11.89 26.95 -35.35
C GLY A 555 11.07 25.72 -34.96
N LYS A 556 11.06 25.33 -33.68
CA LYS A 556 10.21 24.28 -33.10
C LYS A 556 8.82 24.83 -32.77
N LEU A 557 7.80 23.98 -32.70
CA LEU A 557 6.46 24.41 -32.26
C LEU A 557 6.50 24.84 -30.78
N ALA A 558 5.90 25.99 -30.46
CA ALA A 558 5.99 26.59 -29.12
C ALA A 558 4.70 26.32 -28.32
N ARG A 559 4.74 25.41 -27.35
CA ARG A 559 3.53 24.95 -26.64
C ARG A 559 2.82 26.04 -25.86
N SER A 560 3.53 26.85 -25.09
CA SER A 560 2.97 28.01 -24.37
C SER A 560 2.24 28.98 -25.30
N ALA A 561 2.88 29.40 -26.39
CA ALA A 561 2.31 30.33 -27.37
C ALA A 561 1.11 29.75 -28.14
N ASN A 562 1.03 28.42 -28.31
CA ASN A 562 -0.13 27.74 -28.90
C ASN A 562 -1.26 27.51 -27.89
N LEU A 563 -0.96 27.28 -26.60
CA LEU A 563 -1.98 27.21 -25.54
C LEU A 563 -2.64 28.56 -25.29
N GLU A 564 -1.87 29.66 -25.27
CA GLU A 564 -2.43 31.02 -25.25
C GLU A 564 -3.35 31.28 -26.44
N ARG A 565 -2.90 30.86 -27.64
CA ARG A 565 -3.67 31.02 -28.88
C ARG A 565 -4.96 30.19 -28.86
N TYR A 566 -4.88 28.94 -28.39
CA TYR A 566 -6.03 28.08 -28.17
C TYR A 566 -7.07 28.74 -27.24
N ARG A 567 -6.62 29.27 -26.11
CA ARG A 567 -7.50 29.97 -25.14
C ARG A 567 -8.18 31.19 -25.73
N ALA A 568 -7.50 31.92 -26.61
CA ALA A 568 -8.04 33.10 -27.28
C ALA A 568 -9.07 32.76 -28.38
N GLU A 569 -8.88 31.65 -29.10
CA GLU A 569 -9.70 31.30 -30.29
C GLU A 569 -10.78 30.24 -30.01
N PHE A 570 -10.61 29.35 -29.02
CA PHE A 570 -11.44 28.16 -28.83
C PHE A 570 -12.00 27.92 -27.41
N ALA A 571 -11.64 28.70 -26.39
CA ALA A 571 -12.12 28.47 -25.02
C ALA A 571 -13.66 28.64 -24.89
N PRO A 572 -14.39 27.65 -24.33
CA PRO A 572 -15.85 27.72 -24.24
C PRO A 572 -16.32 28.73 -23.19
N LYS A 573 -17.44 29.42 -23.49
CA LYS A 573 -18.20 30.18 -22.49
C LYS A 573 -19.07 29.22 -21.65
N PRO A 574 -19.25 29.48 -20.34
CA PRO A 574 -20.04 28.60 -19.47
C PRO A 574 -21.51 28.54 -19.94
N ALA A 575 -22.06 27.32 -19.97
CA ALA A 575 -23.43 27.05 -20.40
C ALA A 575 -24.46 27.29 -19.28
N ALA A 576 -25.65 27.74 -19.67
CA ALA A 576 -26.77 27.95 -18.75
C ALA A 576 -27.51 26.63 -18.42
N PRO A 577 -28.15 26.50 -17.24
CA PRO A 577 -28.87 25.30 -16.85
C PRO A 577 -30.15 25.08 -17.68
N ALA A 578 -30.45 23.82 -18.00
CA ALA A 578 -31.60 23.41 -18.79
C ALA A 578 -32.67 22.66 -17.96
N ILE A 579 -33.90 22.65 -18.49
CA ILE A 579 -35.16 22.23 -17.85
C ILE A 579 -35.19 20.72 -17.55
N ALA A 580 -36.00 20.31 -16.57
CA ALA A 580 -36.17 18.91 -16.18
C ALA A 580 -36.78 18.03 -17.31
N PRO A 581 -36.23 16.83 -17.59
CA PRO A 581 -36.63 15.93 -18.67
C PRO A 581 -37.80 14.99 -18.31
N ALA A 582 -38.47 14.41 -19.31
CA ALA A 582 -39.72 13.64 -19.15
C ALA A 582 -39.56 12.12 -19.23
N THR A 583 -38.49 11.60 -19.85
CA THR A 583 -38.23 10.15 -20.01
C THR A 583 -36.87 9.72 -19.45
N THR A 584 -36.68 8.41 -19.21
CA THR A 584 -35.37 7.88 -18.76
C THR A 584 -34.27 8.22 -19.76
N LEU A 585 -34.53 7.98 -21.06
CA LEU A 585 -33.59 8.28 -22.14
C LEU A 585 -33.17 9.75 -22.16
N GLU A 586 -34.10 10.70 -22.05
CA GLU A 586 -33.77 12.12 -21.99
C GLU A 586 -32.97 12.51 -20.75
N ARG A 587 -33.23 11.86 -19.61
CA ARG A 587 -32.52 12.12 -18.35
C ARG A 587 -31.11 11.53 -18.36
N VAL A 588 -30.91 10.34 -18.94
CA VAL A 588 -29.58 9.81 -19.25
C VAL A 588 -28.85 10.73 -20.25
N ARG A 589 -29.52 11.14 -21.32
CA ARG A 589 -28.99 12.07 -22.33
C ARG A 589 -28.55 13.39 -21.68
N GLN A 590 -29.26 13.89 -20.67
CA GLN A 590 -28.89 15.09 -19.91
C GLN A 590 -27.65 14.86 -19.02
N VAL A 591 -27.56 13.74 -18.29
CA VAL A 591 -26.37 13.39 -17.51
C VAL A 591 -25.15 13.26 -18.44
N VAL A 592 -25.25 12.46 -19.49
CA VAL A 592 -24.16 12.21 -20.45
C VAL A 592 -23.73 13.52 -21.13
N ASN A 593 -24.64 14.29 -21.71
CA ASN A 593 -24.27 15.50 -22.47
C ASN A 593 -24.03 16.76 -21.62
N GLY A 594 -24.48 16.79 -20.37
CA GLY A 594 -24.43 17.97 -19.50
C GLY A 594 -23.45 17.87 -18.34
N GLN A 595 -23.06 16.66 -17.93
CA GLN A 595 -22.22 16.43 -16.74
C GLN A 595 -20.99 15.56 -17.04
N ILE A 596 -21.08 14.62 -17.98
CA ILE A 596 -20.00 13.68 -18.30
C ILE A 596 -19.19 14.10 -19.53
N LEU A 597 -19.86 14.45 -20.63
CA LEU A 597 -19.19 14.94 -21.84
C LEU A 597 -18.77 16.40 -21.65
N SER A 598 -17.50 16.66 -21.98
CA SER A 598 -16.87 17.97 -21.82
C SER A 598 -16.97 18.87 -23.05
N ALA A 599 -17.27 18.30 -24.21
CA ALA A 599 -17.48 19.01 -25.48
C ALA A 599 -18.35 18.19 -26.45
N GLY A 600 -19.13 18.90 -27.27
CA GLY A 600 -20.06 18.30 -28.24
C GLY A 600 -21.32 17.71 -27.59
N ARG A 601 -22.14 17.06 -28.41
CA ARG A 601 -23.23 16.18 -27.95
C ARG A 601 -22.99 14.78 -28.52
N ALA A 602 -23.43 13.74 -27.82
CA ALA A 602 -23.49 12.38 -28.34
C ALA A 602 -24.92 12.03 -28.72
N GLU A 603 -25.07 11.28 -29.81
CA GLU A 603 -26.36 10.70 -30.22
C GLU A 603 -26.70 9.45 -29.41
N ASP A 604 -27.99 9.05 -29.41
CA ASP A 604 -28.47 8.03 -28.47
C ASP A 604 -27.80 6.65 -28.62
N HIS A 605 -27.41 6.30 -29.84
CA HIS A 605 -26.75 5.04 -30.19
C HIS A 605 -25.25 5.18 -30.48
N GLU A 606 -24.69 6.37 -30.24
CA GLU A 606 -23.27 6.63 -30.48
C GLU A 606 -22.44 6.00 -29.35
N PRO A 607 -21.39 5.20 -29.67
CA PRO A 607 -20.45 4.71 -28.67
C PRO A 607 -19.79 5.88 -27.91
N LEU A 608 -19.58 5.70 -26.62
CA LEU A 608 -19.00 6.68 -25.69
C LEU A 608 -17.66 6.19 -25.17
N ILE A 609 -17.60 4.91 -24.81
CA ILE A 609 -16.41 4.23 -24.27
C ILE A 609 -15.54 3.78 -25.44
N ARG A 610 -16.12 3.07 -26.41
CA ARG A 610 -15.37 2.53 -27.57
C ARG A 610 -14.94 3.60 -28.58
N SER A 611 -15.59 4.76 -28.58
CA SER A 611 -15.16 5.94 -29.34
C SER A 611 -14.09 6.77 -28.62
N GLY A 612 -13.82 6.49 -27.35
CA GLY A 612 -12.93 7.29 -26.50
C GLY A 612 -13.48 8.67 -26.11
N ARG A 613 -14.78 8.94 -26.32
CA ARG A 613 -15.44 10.20 -25.91
C ARG A 613 -15.53 10.37 -24.39
N ILE A 614 -15.55 9.27 -23.64
CA ILE A 614 -15.38 9.27 -22.18
C ILE A 614 -14.23 8.33 -21.79
N ASP A 615 -13.38 8.78 -20.86
CA ASP A 615 -12.33 7.94 -20.27
C ASP A 615 -12.86 7.23 -19.00
N SER A 616 -12.18 6.20 -18.47
CA SER A 616 -12.73 5.47 -17.30
C SER A 616 -12.81 6.21 -15.95
N PHE A 617 -12.23 7.41 -15.80
CA PHE A 617 -12.57 8.31 -14.70
C PHE A 617 -13.95 8.93 -14.95
N SER A 618 -14.19 9.36 -16.20
CA SER A 618 -15.50 9.80 -16.69
C SER A 618 -16.55 8.67 -16.71
N ILE A 619 -16.16 7.40 -16.86
CA ILE A 619 -17.07 6.24 -16.67
C ILE A 619 -17.49 6.09 -15.21
N VAL A 620 -16.57 6.23 -14.25
CA VAL A 620 -16.96 6.18 -12.82
C VAL A 620 -17.84 7.38 -12.46
N ASN A 621 -17.52 8.58 -12.95
CA ASN A 621 -18.43 9.73 -12.79
C ASN A 621 -19.79 9.47 -13.48
N LEU A 622 -19.82 8.82 -14.65
CA LEU A 622 -21.06 8.44 -15.33
C LEU A 622 -21.89 7.47 -14.48
N VAL A 623 -21.28 6.40 -13.95
CA VAL A 623 -21.94 5.47 -13.03
C VAL A 623 -22.51 6.21 -11.82
N LEU A 624 -21.69 7.03 -11.14
CA LEU A 624 -22.10 7.78 -9.94
C LEU A 624 -23.21 8.81 -10.22
N GLU A 625 -23.13 9.57 -11.32
CA GLU A 625 -24.18 10.53 -11.69
C GLU A 625 -25.44 9.83 -12.19
N ILE A 626 -25.36 8.64 -12.80
CA ILE A 626 -26.54 7.83 -13.16
C ILE A 626 -27.21 7.26 -11.91
N GLU A 627 -26.46 6.65 -10.98
CA GLU A 627 -26.98 6.19 -9.69
C GLU A 627 -27.67 7.35 -8.95
N ARG A 628 -27.00 8.50 -8.83
CA ARG A 628 -27.55 9.71 -8.21
C ARG A 628 -28.76 10.27 -8.95
N ALA A 629 -28.75 10.30 -10.29
CA ALA A 629 -29.84 10.86 -11.07
C ALA A 629 -31.09 10.00 -11.05
N PHE A 630 -30.97 8.69 -10.78
CA PHE A 630 -32.10 7.76 -10.84
C PHE A 630 -32.48 7.11 -9.51
N ASP A 631 -31.71 7.34 -8.44
CA ASP A 631 -31.85 6.71 -7.12
C ASP A 631 -31.84 5.18 -7.20
N ILE A 632 -30.86 4.66 -7.95
CA ILE A 632 -30.61 3.24 -8.13
C ILE A 632 -29.17 2.90 -7.74
N ARG A 633 -28.90 1.61 -7.49
CA ARG A 633 -27.55 1.07 -7.51
C ARG A 633 -27.37 0.23 -8.77
N LEU A 634 -26.30 0.45 -9.51
CA LEU A 634 -25.89 -0.40 -10.63
C LEU A 634 -25.18 -1.64 -10.07
N PRO A 635 -25.62 -2.88 -10.40
CA PRO A 635 -24.90 -4.09 -10.01
C PRO A 635 -23.47 -4.09 -10.57
N GLU A 636 -22.52 -4.69 -9.85
CA GLU A 636 -21.11 -4.72 -10.25
C GLU A 636 -20.91 -5.37 -11.64
N SER A 637 -21.69 -6.40 -11.96
CA SER A 637 -21.71 -7.04 -13.29
C SER A 637 -22.18 -6.12 -14.42
N VAL A 638 -22.97 -5.09 -14.11
CA VAL A 638 -23.47 -4.08 -15.06
C VAL A 638 -22.49 -2.92 -15.15
N ALA A 639 -21.87 -2.52 -14.04
CA ALA A 639 -20.82 -1.49 -14.02
C ALA A 639 -19.53 -1.97 -14.71
N ALA A 640 -19.28 -3.28 -14.73
CA ALA A 640 -18.16 -3.92 -15.42
C ALA A 640 -18.45 -4.30 -16.88
N ASP A 641 -19.70 -4.19 -17.35
CA ASP A 641 -20.10 -4.48 -18.73
C ASP A 641 -20.00 -3.20 -19.59
N PRO A 642 -19.05 -3.12 -20.55
CA PRO A 642 -18.96 -1.97 -21.44
C PRO A 642 -20.23 -1.80 -22.28
N ASP A 643 -20.86 -2.88 -22.74
CA ASP A 643 -22.03 -2.80 -23.62
C ASP A 643 -23.27 -2.22 -22.92
N ALA A 644 -23.37 -2.38 -21.59
CA ALA A 644 -24.41 -1.76 -20.79
C ALA A 644 -24.25 -0.24 -20.64
N LEU A 645 -23.02 0.29 -20.84
CA LEU A 645 -22.65 1.69 -20.58
C LEU A 645 -22.10 2.44 -21.80
N ASP A 646 -21.90 1.79 -22.95
CA ASP A 646 -21.24 2.40 -24.12
C ASP A 646 -22.12 3.38 -24.89
N THR A 647 -23.45 3.38 -24.74
CA THR A 647 -24.35 4.32 -25.44
C THR A 647 -25.42 4.88 -24.52
N ILE A 648 -25.91 6.09 -24.80
CA ILE A 648 -27.03 6.73 -24.06
C ILE A 648 -28.26 5.81 -24.03
N ALA A 649 -28.57 5.14 -25.13
CA ALA A 649 -29.66 4.17 -25.23
C ALA A 649 -29.42 2.90 -24.39
N ALA A 650 -28.19 2.35 -24.38
CA ALA A 650 -27.85 1.19 -23.56
C ALA A 650 -27.92 1.50 -22.05
N ILE A 651 -27.42 2.67 -21.64
CA ILE A 651 -27.53 3.15 -20.26
C ILE A 651 -29.01 3.32 -19.87
N ALA A 652 -29.82 3.94 -20.74
CA ALA A 652 -31.25 4.12 -20.47
C ALA A 652 -32.00 2.78 -20.34
N ALA A 653 -31.78 1.84 -21.26
CA ALA A 653 -32.36 0.49 -21.19
C ALA A 653 -31.89 -0.29 -19.95
N THR A 654 -30.67 -0.07 -19.49
CA THR A 654 -30.14 -0.63 -18.24
C THR A 654 -30.83 -0.05 -17.01
N VAL A 655 -31.00 1.27 -16.94
CA VAL A 655 -31.76 1.97 -15.88
C VAL A 655 -33.22 1.50 -15.85
N GLU A 656 -33.86 1.30 -17.01
CA GLU A 656 -35.25 0.82 -17.09
C GLU A 656 -35.38 -0.63 -16.62
N ARG A 657 -34.51 -1.55 -17.07
CA ARG A 657 -34.47 -2.94 -16.57
C ARG A 657 -34.32 -3.04 -15.05
N LEU A 658 -33.54 -2.15 -14.44
CA LEU A 658 -33.32 -2.12 -12.99
C LEU A 658 -34.52 -1.51 -12.23
N LYS A 659 -35.22 -0.53 -12.82
CA LYS A 659 -36.46 0.02 -12.24
C LYS A 659 -37.64 -0.95 -12.31
N ASP A 660 -37.73 -1.75 -13.38
CA ASP A 660 -38.82 -2.70 -13.61
C ASP A 660 -38.64 -4.03 -12.84
N GLY A 661 -37.65 -4.12 -11.95
CA GLY A 661 -37.40 -5.30 -11.10
C GLY A 661 -36.80 -6.51 -11.85
N GLY A 662 -36.15 -6.26 -12.99
CA GLY A 662 -35.84 -7.27 -14.01
C GLY A 662 -34.61 -8.17 -13.80
N ILE A 663 -34.12 -8.38 -12.57
CA ILE A 663 -33.14 -9.45 -12.26
C ILE A 663 -33.53 -10.13 -10.93
N GLY A 664 -33.67 -11.45 -10.96
CA GLY A 664 -33.96 -12.28 -9.79
C GLY A 664 -32.81 -12.30 -8.78
N GLY A 665 -33.13 -12.40 -7.50
CA GLY A 665 -32.15 -12.18 -6.43
C GLY A 665 -31.33 -13.41 -6.04
N GLU A 666 -30.24 -13.14 -5.30
CA GLU A 666 -29.72 -14.08 -4.30
C GLU A 666 -29.93 -13.48 -2.89
N THR A 667 -30.78 -14.17 -2.13
CA THR A 667 -30.98 -14.13 -0.66
C THR A 667 -30.62 -12.85 0.11
N ALA A 668 -31.65 -12.06 0.46
CA ALA A 668 -31.72 -11.52 1.81
C ALA A 668 -32.04 -12.68 2.79
N PHE A 669 -31.39 -12.73 3.96
CA PHE A 669 -31.65 -13.76 4.97
C PHE A 669 -33.03 -13.57 5.61
N ASP A 670 -33.82 -14.64 5.66
CA ASP A 670 -35.10 -14.69 6.36
C ASP A 670 -34.86 -15.15 7.81
N PHE A 671 -35.32 -14.37 8.79
CA PHE A 671 -35.13 -14.66 10.21
C PHE A 671 -36.36 -15.42 10.75
N GLY A 672 -36.14 -16.60 11.34
CA GLY A 672 -37.18 -17.39 11.96
C GLY A 672 -37.68 -16.78 13.28
N PRO A 673 -38.85 -17.23 13.80
CA PRO A 673 -39.42 -16.72 15.06
C PRO A 673 -38.58 -17.04 16.31
N ASP A 674 -37.60 -17.95 16.21
CA ASP A 674 -36.62 -18.27 17.25
C ASP A 674 -35.29 -17.51 17.08
N ASP A 675 -35.10 -16.77 15.98
CA ASP A 675 -33.89 -15.97 15.74
C ASP A 675 -33.97 -14.63 16.47
N VAL A 676 -33.06 -14.40 17.41
CA VAL A 676 -32.92 -13.12 18.12
C VAL A 676 -31.89 -12.25 17.40
N PRO A 677 -32.27 -11.17 16.70
CA PRO A 677 -31.31 -10.30 16.04
C PRO A 677 -30.50 -9.52 17.08
N MET A 678 -29.19 -9.79 17.17
CA MET A 678 -28.26 -8.91 17.88
C MET A 678 -28.07 -7.61 17.08
N ARG A 679 -28.88 -6.59 17.41
CA ARG A 679 -28.55 -5.21 17.05
C ARG A 679 -27.23 -4.82 17.73
N ALA A 680 -26.19 -4.62 16.93
CA ALA A 680 -24.92 -4.09 17.39
C ALA A 680 -25.04 -2.55 17.51
N ASP A 681 -25.63 -2.07 18.60
CA ASP A 681 -25.58 -0.65 19.00
C ASP A 681 -24.16 -0.27 19.51
N GLY A 682 -23.16 -0.51 18.66
CA GLY A 682 -21.74 -0.24 18.89
C GLY A 682 -21.14 -0.89 20.16
N PRO A 683 -19.94 -0.45 20.57
CA PRO A 683 -19.46 -0.67 21.92
C PRO A 683 -20.20 0.27 22.88
N VAL A 684 -21.24 -0.23 23.55
CA VAL A 684 -21.89 0.51 24.64
C VAL A 684 -20.86 0.77 25.75
N ALA A 685 -20.37 2.00 25.82
CA ALA A 685 -19.58 2.45 26.96
C ALA A 685 -20.41 2.28 28.23
N LEU A 686 -19.88 1.54 29.22
CA LEU A 686 -20.44 1.45 30.56
C LEU A 686 -20.31 2.81 31.27
N SER A 687 -21.19 3.73 30.90
CA SER A 687 -21.36 5.04 31.52
C SER A 687 -21.77 4.86 32.98
N SER A 688 -20.78 4.96 33.88
CA SER A 688 -20.80 5.49 35.25
C SER A 688 -21.96 5.16 36.22
N ARG A 689 -22.90 4.29 35.86
CA ARG A 689 -24.02 3.86 36.71
C ARG A 689 -23.51 2.91 37.77
N ARG A 690 -23.88 3.17 39.02
CA ARG A 690 -23.64 2.25 40.15
C ARG A 690 -24.18 0.87 39.77
N PRO A 691 -23.42 -0.23 39.95
CA PRO A 691 -23.82 -1.56 39.49
C PRO A 691 -25.16 -1.94 40.13
N GLY A 692 -26.18 -2.15 39.29
CA GLY A 692 -27.51 -2.54 39.74
C GLY A 692 -27.52 -3.96 40.33
N PHE A 693 -28.65 -4.36 40.92
CA PHE A 693 -28.83 -5.68 41.53
C PHE A 693 -28.37 -6.82 40.61
N TRP A 694 -28.74 -6.78 39.32
CA TRP A 694 -28.32 -7.79 38.34
C TRP A 694 -26.81 -7.77 38.07
N THR A 695 -26.18 -6.60 37.96
CA THR A 695 -24.72 -6.50 37.81
C THR A 695 -24.00 -7.06 39.04
N TRP A 696 -24.53 -6.81 40.25
CA TRP A 696 -24.01 -7.39 41.48
C TRP A 696 -24.26 -8.91 41.55
N TYR A 697 -25.45 -9.37 41.18
CA TYR A 697 -25.85 -10.78 41.17
C TYR A 697 -25.06 -11.63 40.16
N TYR A 698 -24.90 -11.16 38.91
CA TYR A 698 -24.09 -11.87 37.92
C TYR A 698 -22.59 -11.82 38.27
N ARG A 699 -22.07 -10.70 38.79
CA ARG A 699 -20.72 -10.66 39.35
C ARG A 699 -20.57 -11.66 40.50
N PHE A 700 -21.53 -11.73 41.42
CA PHE A 700 -21.54 -12.69 42.53
C PHE A 700 -21.61 -14.15 42.04
N ARG A 701 -22.51 -14.48 41.11
CA ARG A 701 -22.64 -15.81 40.50
C ARG A 701 -21.36 -16.25 39.76
N LEU A 702 -20.79 -15.40 38.90
CA LEU A 702 -19.52 -15.69 38.22
C LEU A 702 -18.36 -15.83 39.22
N ARG A 703 -18.35 -15.02 40.27
CA ARG A 703 -17.35 -15.04 41.36
C ARG A 703 -17.46 -16.28 42.25
N THR A 704 -18.63 -16.92 42.34
CA THR A 704 -18.91 -18.08 43.21
C THR A 704 -18.97 -19.42 42.50
N LEU A 705 -19.30 -19.46 41.20
CA LEU A 705 -19.52 -20.71 40.45
C LEU A 705 -18.48 -20.96 39.35
N GLY A 706 -17.69 -19.95 38.99
CA GLY A 706 -16.77 -20.00 37.85
C GLY A 706 -17.50 -20.03 36.51
N VAL A 707 -16.79 -20.46 35.46
CA VAL A 707 -17.35 -20.69 34.12
C VAL A 707 -17.22 -22.16 33.79
N ARG A 708 -18.36 -22.84 33.62
CA ARG A 708 -18.45 -24.23 33.17
C ARG A 708 -19.31 -24.27 31.92
N HIS A 709 -18.83 -24.95 30.88
CA HIS A 709 -19.62 -25.21 29.68
C HIS A 709 -19.44 -26.67 29.22
N GLY A 710 -20.52 -27.27 28.70
CA GLY A 710 -20.55 -28.66 28.25
C GLY A 710 -20.00 -28.88 26.84
N ARG A 711 -20.32 -30.03 26.23
CA ARG A 711 -19.98 -30.31 24.83
C ARG A 711 -20.75 -29.36 23.89
N GLY A 712 -20.11 -28.94 22.80
CA GLY A 712 -20.75 -28.17 21.72
C GLY A 712 -20.50 -26.66 21.70
N LEU A 713 -19.67 -26.10 22.59
CA LEU A 713 -19.28 -24.69 22.50
C LEU A 713 -18.36 -24.45 21.29
N ARG A 714 -18.74 -23.52 20.42
CA ARG A 714 -17.83 -22.87 19.46
C ARG A 714 -17.60 -21.43 19.91
N VAL A 715 -16.39 -21.13 20.37
CA VAL A 715 -15.99 -19.75 20.72
C VAL A 715 -15.51 -19.05 19.46
N LEU A 716 -16.43 -18.42 18.73
CA LEU A 716 -16.13 -17.74 17.46
C LEU A 716 -15.66 -16.31 17.73
N GLY A 717 -14.34 -16.11 17.76
CA GLY A 717 -13.68 -14.80 17.90
C GLY A 717 -12.78 -14.67 19.14
N PRO A 718 -11.99 -13.58 19.25
CA PRO A 718 -11.03 -13.38 20.33
C PRO A 718 -11.74 -13.08 21.66
N LEU A 719 -12.02 -14.13 22.43
CA LEU A 719 -12.64 -14.04 23.76
C LEU A 719 -11.58 -13.85 24.85
N LEU A 720 -11.45 -12.63 25.39
CA LEU A 720 -10.66 -12.38 26.60
C LEU A 720 -11.50 -12.68 27.85
N LEU A 721 -11.42 -13.91 28.36
CA LEU A 721 -12.07 -14.30 29.62
C LEU A 721 -11.12 -14.14 30.81
N ARG A 722 -11.39 -13.17 31.69
CA ARG A 722 -10.63 -12.90 32.92
C ARG A 722 -11.53 -12.96 34.15
N LEU A 723 -11.24 -13.89 35.07
CA LEU A 723 -12.04 -14.13 36.29
C LEU A 723 -11.36 -13.63 37.56
N GLU A 724 -12.09 -12.91 38.42
CA GLU A 724 -11.59 -12.29 39.67
C GLU A 724 -12.52 -12.60 40.88
N GLY A 725 -12.37 -13.80 41.47
CA GLY A 725 -13.08 -14.30 42.67
C GLY A 725 -12.27 -15.20 43.61
N ASN A 726 -12.90 -16.19 44.26
CA ASN A 726 -12.28 -17.38 44.87
C ASN A 726 -13.48 -18.25 45.32
N PRO A 727 -13.66 -19.52 44.90
CA PRO A 727 -12.79 -20.35 44.05
C PRO A 727 -13.10 -20.24 42.54
N ARG A 728 -12.07 -20.08 41.70
CA ARG A 728 -12.18 -19.72 40.27
C ARG A 728 -11.82 -20.90 39.35
N ASN A 729 -12.82 -21.63 38.85
CA ASN A 729 -12.58 -22.65 37.83
C ASN A 729 -13.10 -22.21 36.46
N LEU A 730 -12.24 -22.35 35.44
CA LEU A 730 -12.63 -22.39 34.04
C LEU A 730 -12.61 -23.86 33.60
N SER A 731 -13.76 -24.40 33.21
CA SER A 731 -13.91 -25.78 32.76
C SER A 731 -14.55 -25.83 31.39
N ILE A 732 -13.81 -26.32 30.41
CA ILE A 732 -14.23 -26.62 29.05
C ILE A 732 -14.38 -28.15 28.95
N GLY A 733 -15.53 -28.64 28.50
CA GLY A 733 -15.79 -30.08 28.33
C GLY A 733 -15.08 -30.68 27.11
N ASP A 734 -15.26 -31.99 26.92
CA ASP A 734 -14.60 -32.77 25.85
C ASP A 734 -14.97 -32.30 24.43
N GLY A 735 -14.07 -32.55 23.47
CA GLY A 735 -14.31 -32.36 22.04
C GLY A 735 -14.52 -30.91 21.62
N VAL A 736 -13.99 -29.94 22.39
CA VAL A 736 -14.13 -28.50 22.11
C VAL A 736 -12.90 -27.99 21.35
N THR A 737 -13.15 -27.21 20.30
CA THR A 737 -12.12 -26.42 19.62
C THR A 737 -12.03 -25.03 20.25
N ILE A 738 -10.86 -24.71 20.82
CA ILE A 738 -10.47 -23.37 21.24
C ILE A 738 -9.86 -22.70 19.99
N MET A 739 -10.61 -21.80 19.36
CA MET A 739 -10.24 -21.16 18.09
C MET A 739 -8.95 -20.32 18.19
N PRO A 740 -8.31 -19.97 17.05
CA PRO A 740 -7.07 -19.21 17.04
C PRO A 740 -7.15 -17.91 17.84
N TRP A 741 -6.02 -17.52 18.45
CA TRP A 741 -5.87 -16.29 19.24
C TRP A 741 -6.71 -16.17 20.53
N ALA A 742 -7.41 -17.22 20.98
CA ALA A 742 -8.15 -17.18 22.25
C ALA A 742 -7.20 -17.03 23.47
N ASP A 743 -7.45 -16.08 24.38
CA ASP A 743 -6.67 -15.86 25.61
C ASP A 743 -7.52 -16.20 26.85
N LEU A 744 -7.38 -17.43 27.35
CA LEU A 744 -8.10 -17.95 28.50
C LEU A 744 -7.25 -17.78 29.76
N LYS A 745 -7.71 -16.90 30.67
CA LYS A 745 -6.89 -16.45 31.79
C LYS A 745 -7.52 -16.62 33.16
N VAL A 746 -6.84 -17.37 34.02
CA VAL A 746 -7.19 -17.55 35.43
C VAL A 746 -6.06 -17.03 36.32
N ARG A 747 -6.41 -16.55 37.52
CA ARG A 747 -5.47 -15.99 38.50
C ARG A 747 -5.84 -16.38 39.92
N GLU A 748 -4.85 -16.42 40.81
CA GLU A 748 -4.99 -16.53 42.28
C GLU A 748 -5.66 -17.85 42.71
N ASN A 749 -4.87 -18.94 42.78
CA ASN A 749 -5.31 -20.27 43.23
C ASN A 749 -6.48 -20.86 42.41
N GLY A 750 -6.58 -20.47 41.14
CA GLY A 750 -7.63 -20.94 40.23
C GLY A 750 -7.16 -22.07 39.31
N LYS A 751 -8.06 -22.55 38.44
CA LYS A 751 -7.80 -23.67 37.55
C LYS A 751 -8.37 -23.48 36.15
N ILE A 752 -7.59 -23.85 35.13
CA ILE A 752 -8.08 -24.13 33.77
C ILE A 752 -8.14 -25.66 33.59
N THR A 753 -9.30 -26.19 33.22
CA THR A 753 -9.49 -27.60 32.86
C THR A 753 -10.09 -27.68 31.47
N ILE A 754 -9.40 -28.39 30.56
CA ILE A 754 -9.87 -28.70 29.21
C ILE A 754 -10.10 -30.21 29.15
N GLY A 755 -11.27 -30.64 28.67
CA GLY A 755 -11.65 -32.06 28.59
C GLY A 755 -10.89 -32.84 27.51
N ASP A 756 -11.27 -34.10 27.34
CA ASP A 756 -10.61 -35.00 26.39
C ASP A 756 -10.91 -34.63 24.93
N GLY A 757 -10.02 -34.95 23.99
CA GLY A 757 -10.25 -34.78 22.55
C GLY A 757 -10.41 -33.33 22.10
N CYS A 758 -9.98 -32.36 22.91
CA CYS A 758 -10.08 -30.94 22.58
C CYS A 758 -8.95 -30.48 21.65
N ALA A 759 -9.29 -29.58 20.73
CA ALA A 759 -8.31 -28.92 19.86
C ALA A 759 -8.03 -27.51 20.39
N ILE A 760 -6.77 -27.20 20.66
CA ILE A 760 -6.26 -25.87 20.97
C ILE A 760 -5.67 -25.35 19.67
N ASP A 761 -6.35 -24.42 19.02
CA ASP A 761 -5.98 -23.92 17.69
C ASP A 761 -4.91 -22.80 17.77
N THR A 762 -4.41 -22.42 16.61
CA THR A 762 -3.13 -21.71 16.41
C THR A 762 -3.04 -20.40 17.22
N MET A 763 -1.93 -20.23 17.95
CA MET A 763 -1.66 -19.09 18.82
C MET A 763 -2.67 -18.86 19.96
N ALA A 764 -3.47 -19.86 20.34
CA ALA A 764 -4.25 -19.81 21.58
C ALA A 764 -3.36 -19.79 22.83
N ARG A 765 -3.83 -19.14 23.88
CA ARG A 765 -3.11 -18.91 25.14
C ARG A 765 -3.95 -19.39 26.32
N LEU A 766 -3.43 -20.37 27.05
CA LEU A 766 -3.94 -20.79 28.35
C LEU A 766 -2.99 -20.27 29.42
N VAL A 767 -3.45 -19.32 30.25
CA VAL A 767 -2.62 -18.66 31.25
C VAL A 767 -3.26 -18.73 32.64
N ALA A 768 -2.70 -19.56 33.51
CA ALA A 768 -3.04 -19.63 34.92
C ALA A 768 -1.87 -19.02 35.73
N ALA A 769 -2.08 -17.94 36.47
CA ALA A 769 -1.01 -17.25 37.21
C ALA A 769 -1.35 -17.06 38.70
N ASN A 770 -0.35 -16.83 39.55
CA ASN A 770 -0.48 -16.73 41.01
C ASN A 770 -1.07 -18.05 41.60
N ASP A 771 -0.23 -19.09 41.64
CA ASP A 771 -0.47 -20.42 42.19
C ASP A 771 -1.69 -21.12 41.55
N ALA A 772 -1.85 -20.97 40.22
CA ALA A 772 -2.99 -21.49 39.47
C ALA A 772 -2.55 -22.55 38.43
N GLU A 773 -3.29 -23.66 38.33
CA GLU A 773 -2.92 -24.85 37.53
C GLU A 773 -3.67 -24.94 36.17
N ILE A 774 -3.07 -25.66 35.21
CA ILE A 774 -3.70 -26.01 33.93
C ILE A 774 -3.70 -27.53 33.76
N ARG A 775 -4.85 -28.10 33.40
CA ARG A 775 -4.96 -29.52 33.01
C ARG A 775 -5.65 -29.66 31.66
N LEU A 776 -5.01 -30.37 30.74
CA LEU A 776 -5.61 -30.88 29.50
C LEU A 776 -5.92 -32.37 29.67
N GLY A 777 -7.08 -32.80 29.17
CA GLY A 777 -7.47 -34.20 29.06
C GLY A 777 -6.67 -34.99 28.03
N ASP A 778 -7.03 -36.25 27.85
CA ASP A 778 -6.38 -37.17 26.92
C ASP A 778 -6.81 -36.88 25.46
N ARG A 779 -5.95 -37.20 24.49
CA ARG A 779 -6.15 -36.98 23.03
C ARG A 779 -6.33 -35.51 22.65
N ALA A 780 -5.71 -34.58 23.38
CA ALA A 780 -5.72 -33.18 22.99
C ALA A 780 -4.89 -32.95 21.71
N GLN A 781 -5.24 -31.93 20.95
CA GLN A 781 -4.43 -31.43 19.83
C GLN A 781 -4.03 -29.99 20.14
N ILE A 782 -2.75 -29.65 20.02
CA ILE A 782 -2.22 -28.32 20.33
C ILE A 782 -1.55 -27.76 19.08
N ALA A 783 -2.20 -26.81 18.42
CA ALA A 783 -1.74 -26.23 17.16
C ALA A 783 -0.66 -25.17 17.35
N PHE A 784 -0.11 -24.71 16.22
CA PHE A 784 1.15 -23.98 16.12
C PHE A 784 1.24 -22.76 17.04
N SER A 785 2.41 -22.54 17.64
CA SER A 785 2.72 -21.39 18.50
C SER A 785 1.75 -21.13 19.67
N SER A 786 1.00 -22.15 20.11
CA SER A 786 0.14 -22.06 21.29
C SER A 786 0.96 -21.97 22.59
N ILE A 787 0.47 -21.21 23.56
CA ILE A 787 1.14 -20.98 24.85
C ILE A 787 0.30 -21.55 25.98
N ILE A 788 0.89 -22.46 26.75
CA ILE A 788 0.31 -23.01 27.98
C ILE A 788 1.24 -22.60 29.12
N ASN A 789 0.78 -21.75 30.02
CA ASN A 789 1.57 -21.24 31.14
C ASN A 789 0.79 -21.32 32.45
N ALA A 790 1.25 -22.14 33.39
CA ALA A 790 0.74 -22.19 34.76
C ALA A 790 1.79 -21.65 35.74
N GLY A 791 1.35 -20.96 36.80
CA GLY A 791 2.19 -20.63 37.96
C GLY A 791 2.35 -21.80 38.95
N GLU A 792 1.43 -22.75 38.84
CA GLU A 792 1.44 -24.07 39.48
C GLU A 792 1.68 -25.15 38.41
N ASN A 793 1.21 -26.38 38.65
CA ASN A 793 1.37 -27.51 37.73
C ASN A 793 0.71 -27.30 36.34
N VAL A 794 1.37 -27.79 35.28
CA VAL A 794 0.74 -28.11 33.98
C VAL A 794 0.63 -29.62 33.82
N THR A 795 -0.56 -30.13 33.51
CA THR A 795 -0.77 -31.53 33.10
C THR A 795 -1.26 -31.61 31.66
N ILE A 796 -0.58 -32.43 30.85
CA ILE A 796 -0.96 -32.81 29.48
C ILE A 796 -1.35 -34.29 29.50
N GLY A 797 -2.54 -34.62 29.02
CA GLY A 797 -3.04 -36.00 28.93
C GLY A 797 -2.28 -36.88 27.95
N ARG A 798 -2.66 -38.16 27.91
CA ARG A 798 -2.14 -39.19 26.99
C ARG A 798 -2.54 -38.89 25.55
N ASP A 799 -1.89 -39.57 24.60
CA ASP A 799 -2.25 -39.55 23.16
C ASP A 799 -2.35 -38.13 22.57
N THR A 800 -1.69 -37.16 23.20
CA THR A 800 -1.78 -35.73 22.84
C THR A 800 -0.73 -35.39 21.80
N ALA A 801 -1.12 -34.64 20.77
CA ALA A 801 -0.19 -34.17 19.74
C ALA A 801 -0.02 -32.66 19.83
N THR A 802 1.21 -32.16 19.77
CA THR A 802 1.51 -30.73 19.66
C THR A 802 2.19 -30.44 18.34
N ALA A 803 1.75 -29.40 17.64
CA ALA A 803 2.43 -28.81 16.51
C ALA A 803 3.67 -28.01 16.95
N GLY A 804 4.44 -27.51 15.97
CA GLY A 804 5.69 -26.83 16.25
C GLY A 804 5.54 -25.51 17.02
N HIS A 805 6.65 -25.06 17.62
CA HIS A 805 6.78 -23.76 18.31
C HIS A 805 5.86 -23.55 19.53
N CYS A 806 5.16 -24.59 20.00
CA CYS A 806 4.39 -24.51 21.24
C CYS A 806 5.29 -24.28 22.46
N THR A 807 4.79 -23.51 23.42
CA THR A 807 5.50 -23.17 24.66
C THR A 807 4.70 -23.67 25.86
N ILE A 808 5.25 -24.64 26.60
CA ILE A 808 4.60 -25.27 27.77
C ILE A 808 5.44 -24.96 29.01
N ILE A 809 4.93 -24.05 29.84
CA ILE A 809 5.59 -23.47 31.01
C ILE A 809 4.79 -23.81 32.26
N ALA A 810 5.49 -24.29 33.29
CA ALA A 810 5.01 -24.31 34.66
C ALA A 810 5.99 -23.47 35.50
N SER A 811 5.72 -22.17 35.66
CA SER A 811 6.63 -21.22 36.30
C SER A 811 5.95 -19.96 36.85
N GLU A 812 6.16 -19.69 38.14
CA GLU A 812 5.72 -18.47 38.84
C GLU A 812 6.88 -17.46 38.97
N HIS A 813 6.58 -16.16 39.00
CA HIS A 813 7.58 -15.14 39.34
C HIS A 813 7.68 -14.95 40.87
N ASN A 814 8.89 -14.93 41.42
CA ASN A 814 9.10 -14.96 42.89
C ASN A 814 8.65 -13.69 43.66
N TYR A 815 8.25 -12.61 42.98
CA TYR A 815 7.69 -11.36 43.54
C TYR A 815 8.29 -10.86 44.88
N ARG A 816 9.61 -10.66 44.90
CA ARG A 816 10.43 -10.14 46.03
C ARG A 816 10.31 -8.62 46.25
N GLY A 817 9.11 -8.06 46.07
CA GLY A 817 8.83 -6.65 46.35
C GLY A 817 9.49 -5.67 45.37
N ARG A 818 10.35 -4.76 45.88
CA ARG A 818 10.81 -3.54 45.17
C ARG A 818 12.00 -3.72 44.23
N GLU A 819 12.63 -4.89 44.18
CA GLU A 819 13.73 -5.14 43.24
C GLU A 819 13.22 -5.08 41.77
N PRO A 820 14.06 -4.73 40.79
CA PRO A 820 13.65 -4.84 39.38
C PRO A 820 13.28 -6.28 39.02
N ILE A 821 12.16 -6.46 38.29
CA ILE A 821 11.53 -7.78 38.05
C ILE A 821 12.50 -8.83 37.46
N MET A 822 13.45 -8.36 36.64
CA MET A 822 14.54 -9.11 35.99
C MET A 822 15.54 -9.77 36.95
N HIS A 823 15.61 -9.36 38.22
CA HIS A 823 16.55 -9.90 39.22
C HIS A 823 15.90 -10.86 40.23
N GLN A 824 14.57 -10.95 40.26
CA GLN A 824 13.87 -11.71 41.31
C GLN A 824 13.76 -13.22 41.01
N GLY A 825 13.96 -13.61 39.74
CA GLY A 825 13.91 -15.00 39.28
C GLY A 825 12.51 -15.62 39.29
N TYR A 826 12.44 -16.90 38.89
CA TYR A 826 11.20 -17.68 38.81
C TYR A 826 11.28 -18.92 39.71
N ARG A 827 10.12 -19.37 40.19
CA ARG A 827 9.89 -20.70 40.78
C ARG A 827 9.39 -21.58 39.64
N HIS A 828 10.09 -22.67 39.34
CA HIS A 828 9.67 -23.62 38.31
C HIS A 828 8.93 -24.79 38.96
N GLU A 829 7.76 -25.14 38.43
CA GLU A 829 6.90 -26.24 38.86
C GLU A 829 6.92 -27.36 37.79
N PRO A 830 6.51 -28.60 38.07
CA PRO A 830 6.65 -29.68 37.11
C PRO A 830 5.60 -29.58 35.99
N VAL A 831 6.08 -29.78 34.75
CA VAL A 831 5.22 -30.10 33.60
C VAL A 831 5.06 -31.62 33.54
N LEU A 832 3.83 -32.11 33.72
CA LEU A 832 3.50 -33.53 33.68
C LEU A 832 2.95 -33.87 32.29
N ILE A 833 3.68 -34.70 31.55
CA ILE A 833 3.32 -35.13 30.19
C ILE A 833 2.94 -36.61 30.21
N GLY A 834 1.77 -36.94 29.66
CA GLY A 834 1.24 -38.29 29.57
C GLY A 834 2.08 -39.27 28.75
N ALA A 835 1.57 -40.51 28.65
CA ALA A 835 2.11 -41.50 27.72
C ALA A 835 1.72 -41.17 26.27
N ASP A 836 2.53 -41.61 25.32
CA ASP A 836 2.26 -41.56 23.88
C ASP A 836 1.98 -40.13 23.34
N VAL A 837 2.57 -39.12 23.99
CA VAL A 837 2.50 -37.71 23.59
C VAL A 837 3.54 -37.38 22.52
N TRP A 838 3.13 -36.72 21.45
CA TRP A 838 4.03 -36.22 20.41
C TRP A 838 4.31 -34.72 20.58
N LEU A 839 5.54 -34.38 20.93
CA LEU A 839 6.08 -33.03 20.91
C LEU A 839 6.78 -32.79 19.55
N ALA A 840 6.15 -32.04 18.65
CA ALA A 840 6.76 -31.65 17.37
C ALA A 840 7.92 -30.65 17.54
N SER A 841 8.45 -30.15 16.41
CA SER A 841 9.71 -29.40 16.35
C SER A 841 9.65 -28.01 17.00
N ASN A 842 10.78 -27.55 17.55
CA ASN A 842 10.91 -26.26 18.25
C ASN A 842 9.95 -26.07 19.46
N VAL A 843 9.42 -27.14 20.05
CA VAL A 843 8.60 -27.07 21.28
C VAL A 843 9.50 -26.81 22.49
N LEU A 844 9.09 -25.89 23.36
CA LEU A 844 9.79 -25.56 24.60
C LEU A 844 9.01 -26.07 25.82
N VAL A 845 9.67 -26.89 26.65
CA VAL A 845 9.13 -27.36 27.94
C VAL A 845 10.11 -27.00 29.06
N THR A 846 9.60 -26.34 30.11
CA THR A 846 10.40 -25.77 31.22
C THR A 846 10.97 -26.80 32.22
N PRO A 847 11.94 -26.39 33.07
CA PRO A 847 12.64 -27.31 33.97
C PRO A 847 11.70 -28.07 34.91
N GLY A 848 11.92 -29.38 35.01
CA GLY A 848 11.13 -30.28 35.85
C GLY A 848 10.15 -31.16 35.09
N ALA A 849 10.24 -31.22 33.76
CA ALA A 849 9.37 -32.06 32.93
C ALA A 849 9.46 -33.55 33.29
N LYS A 850 8.31 -34.20 33.50
CA LYS A 850 8.18 -35.65 33.69
C LYS A 850 7.38 -36.21 32.52
N ILE A 851 8.03 -37.05 31.72
CA ILE A 851 7.48 -37.55 30.45
C ILE A 851 7.11 -39.03 30.59
N GLY A 852 5.89 -39.38 30.17
CA GLY A 852 5.41 -40.75 30.14
C GLY A 852 6.06 -41.62 29.05
N ASN A 853 5.76 -42.91 29.10
CA ASN A 853 6.27 -43.90 28.15
C ASN A 853 5.78 -43.59 26.72
N GLY A 854 6.55 -43.95 25.69
CA GLY A 854 6.12 -43.84 24.28
C GLY A 854 6.14 -42.44 23.67
N ALA A 855 6.49 -41.39 24.44
CA ALA A 855 6.51 -40.03 23.92
C ALA A 855 7.53 -39.82 22.77
N VAL A 856 7.15 -39.02 21.78
CA VAL A 856 7.99 -38.66 20.62
C VAL A 856 8.41 -37.20 20.74
N ILE A 857 9.71 -36.92 20.60
CA ILE A 857 10.28 -35.57 20.68
C ILE A 857 11.03 -35.26 19.38
N SER A 858 10.47 -34.35 18.57
CA SER A 858 11.02 -33.98 17.28
C SER A 858 12.15 -32.94 17.38
N ALA A 859 12.80 -32.67 16.24
CA ALA A 859 14.04 -31.89 16.14
C ALA A 859 13.94 -30.47 16.72
N ARG A 860 15.08 -29.96 17.22
CA ARG A 860 15.25 -28.62 17.81
C ARG A 860 14.38 -28.28 19.04
N SER A 861 13.48 -29.16 19.46
CA SER A 861 12.74 -29.00 20.71
C SER A 861 13.66 -29.04 21.93
N THR A 862 13.32 -28.24 22.94
CA THR A 862 14.10 -28.11 24.18
C THR A 862 13.26 -28.59 25.35
N VAL A 863 13.68 -29.71 25.94
CA VAL A 863 13.02 -30.34 27.08
C VAL A 863 14.04 -30.45 28.22
N THR A 864 13.65 -29.91 29.38
CA THR A 864 14.47 -29.84 30.58
C THR A 864 13.88 -30.76 31.66
N GLY A 865 14.20 -32.05 31.61
CA GLY A 865 13.60 -33.05 32.49
C GLY A 865 14.08 -34.49 32.24
N THR A 866 13.42 -35.45 32.89
CA THR A 866 13.76 -36.87 32.76
C THR A 866 13.00 -37.50 31.60
N ILE A 867 13.72 -37.89 30.56
CA ILE A 867 13.18 -38.64 29.41
C ILE A 867 13.35 -40.13 29.69
N PRO A 868 12.29 -40.96 29.58
CA PRO A 868 12.39 -42.38 29.87
C PRO A 868 12.98 -43.18 28.68
N PRO A 869 13.47 -44.42 28.89
CA PRO A 869 14.26 -45.17 27.89
C PRO A 869 13.57 -45.52 26.57
N TYR A 870 12.25 -45.34 26.48
CA TYR A 870 11.37 -45.70 25.37
C TYR A 870 10.66 -44.47 24.79
N ALA A 871 11.25 -43.28 24.95
CA ALA A 871 10.87 -42.09 24.19
C ALA A 871 11.78 -41.94 22.95
N LEU A 872 11.18 -41.55 21.82
CA LEU A 872 11.86 -41.44 20.52
C LEU A 872 12.27 -39.99 20.24
N ALA A 873 13.57 -39.75 20.10
CA ALA A 873 14.12 -38.45 19.68
C ALA A 873 14.57 -38.50 18.22
N ALA A 874 14.06 -37.62 17.36
CA ALA A 874 14.28 -37.67 15.90
C ALA A 874 14.80 -36.35 15.30
N GLY A 875 15.84 -36.44 14.46
CA GLY A 875 16.42 -35.33 13.68
C GLY A 875 17.65 -34.66 14.32
N VAL A 876 18.07 -33.50 13.78
CA VAL A 876 19.16 -32.67 14.34
C VAL A 876 18.86 -32.39 15.82
N PRO A 877 19.77 -32.73 16.75
CA PRO A 877 19.35 -33.26 18.04
C PRO A 877 18.55 -32.26 18.87
N ALA A 878 17.38 -32.71 19.34
CA ALA A 878 16.65 -32.05 20.42
C ALA A 878 17.60 -31.89 21.62
N ARG A 879 17.69 -30.68 22.19
CA ARG A 879 18.56 -30.42 23.33
C ARG A 879 17.90 -30.93 24.60
N VAL A 880 18.19 -32.19 24.92
CA VAL A 880 17.91 -32.77 26.23
C VAL A 880 18.90 -32.18 27.23
N ILE A 881 18.46 -31.15 27.95
CA ILE A 881 19.22 -30.62 29.09
C ILE A 881 18.83 -31.47 30.29
N GLY A 882 19.53 -32.60 30.44
CA GLY A 882 19.35 -33.49 31.59
C GLY A 882 19.69 -32.75 32.88
N ALA A 883 18.81 -32.84 33.87
CA ALA A 883 19.12 -32.38 35.22
C ALA A 883 20.26 -33.22 35.83
N ARG A 884 21.26 -32.53 36.37
CA ARG A 884 22.06 -33.02 37.50
C ARG A 884 21.45 -32.47 38.78
#